data_AF-A0A6A5TZR7-F1
#
_entry.id   AF-A0A6A5TZR7-F1
#
_cell.length_a   1.000
_cell.length_b   1.000
_cell.length_c   1.000
_cell.angle_alpha   90.00
_cell.angle_beta   90.00
_cell.angle_gamma   90.00
#
_symmetry.space_group_name_H-M   'P 1'
#
loop_
_entity.id
_entity.type
_entity.pdbx_description
1 polymer ?
#
loop_
_entity_poly.entity_id
_entity_poly.type
_entity_poly.pdbx_seq_one_letter_code
_entity_poly.pdbx_strand_id
1 'polypeptide(L)'
;MRLLSLSTVALLASVTVDASTLTPPVLPLIVRNPYLSTWLPNARQEPWKVWPTFWRGTDLGFSVLAHLPGTKEVYPLLGRPHDALDKRERDFNLREPGYHGAQYDASTTNLTYTLPAPPDSEAAALKVILSFLSPITPQSTARQSIPAAYLKIYVEGGFDVDIYVDINGKWASGNGDNVVEWELGQQEAKGPVPGLKTWKVKRQVEQLFTEEADQGEWGQLLFTGPADARHESGSSAELRQRFARTGTLQNQNDGRFRKIFDDEPVFAFSKTFELADSTSANSSSILFTIAHVQEPIVQFASERGLTHMRPLWEFFYGDADGLVFFHYGDFANANALAGNYSEQLRIDAYKSGSDNYVDIVALSARQTLGATTFSGTPENPLLFLKEISSNGNTQTVDVIFPAFPFFLYTNPKWGAYLLQPLIEHQKAHLYPNKYSMHDLGAHFPNFTGHWDGQDEYMPVEECGNMLIMALALINSFTYGPDDQAQSIWSTVGAKPVLTATTSNESVFSLTNMGTMNNMAYIDESWVGGAQGIDKVKKWASNVYDLLQQWTLYLEEFSLYPSNQLSTDDFAGWLPLQTNLALKGIVGLKAFSEIAALLHRPDEAEKYRNMSETYIAQWEIEGTAPDKSHAKLAYFWPGSWTTLYSLYADALLCFHPTLTNKTEGLSEGGSEFASADGSTGQEVLEEGESMGSVMGRTPITKDFIPDHIYTRQSDWYLTILQKYGLPLDSRHLYTKSDWQFAAAAVASPQTRREILDRVAKWVNETVTDLPFTDLFDTEGEGGFGAGNRFTARPVVGGHFAFLALGRACGGGGTGEGLTRW
;
A
#
# COMPACT_ATOMS: atom_id res chain seq x y z
N MET A 1 38.62 7.36 44.92
CA MET A 1 37.99 7.98 43.73
C MET A 1 37.61 6.87 42.78
N ARG A 2 36.31 6.52 42.76
CA ARG A 2 35.70 5.60 41.81
C ARG A 2 35.43 6.37 40.52
N LEU A 3 35.92 5.87 39.39
CA LEU A 3 35.46 6.27 38.05
C LEU A 3 34.37 5.27 37.66
N LEU A 4 33.13 5.75 37.64
CA LEU A 4 31.96 5.03 37.15
C LEU A 4 32.01 5.02 35.61
N SER A 5 32.11 3.84 35.03
CA SER A 5 31.80 3.57 33.63
C SER A 5 30.28 3.66 33.44
N LEU A 6 29.82 4.60 32.61
CA LEU A 6 28.42 4.65 32.16
C LEU A 6 28.14 3.45 31.26
N SER A 7 27.33 2.51 31.73
CA SER A 7 26.65 1.52 30.90
C SER A 7 25.54 2.22 30.12
N THR A 8 25.65 2.26 28.80
CA THR A 8 24.55 2.63 27.89
C THR A 8 23.47 1.56 27.97
N VAL A 9 22.45 1.80 28.79
CA VAL A 9 21.16 1.12 28.68
C VAL A 9 20.53 1.62 27.39
N ALA A 10 20.47 0.77 26.36
CA ALA A 10 19.61 1.01 25.23
C ALA A 10 18.18 1.00 25.76
N LEU A 11 17.57 2.19 25.89
CA LEU A 11 16.14 2.30 26.13
C LEU A 11 15.45 1.51 25.02
N LEU A 12 14.73 0.46 25.40
CA LEU A 12 13.51 0.09 24.70
C LEU A 12 12.65 1.36 24.67
N ALA A 13 12.77 2.13 23.59
CA ALA A 13 11.67 2.96 23.15
C ALA A 13 10.54 1.96 22.82
N SER A 14 9.84 1.55 23.87
CA SER A 14 8.45 1.17 23.77
C SER A 14 7.76 2.42 23.28
N VAL A 15 7.72 2.57 21.95
CA VAL A 15 6.56 3.20 21.34
C VAL A 15 5.43 2.37 21.89
N THR A 16 4.71 2.94 22.84
CA THR A 16 3.44 2.41 23.33
C THR A 16 2.52 2.60 22.15
N VAL A 17 2.61 1.68 21.19
CA VAL A 17 1.61 1.53 20.14
C VAL A 17 0.34 1.19 20.91
N ASP A 18 -0.61 2.12 20.96
CA ASP A 18 -1.96 1.82 21.43
C ASP A 18 -2.38 0.54 20.72
N ALA A 19 -2.79 -0.47 21.50
CA ALA A 19 -3.10 -1.77 20.93
C ALA A 19 -4.20 -1.60 19.88
N SER A 20 -3.98 -2.14 18.66
CA SER A 20 -4.98 -2.18 17.60
C SER A 20 -6.32 -2.68 18.16
N THR A 21 -7.39 -1.96 17.90
CA THR A 21 -8.73 -2.20 18.46
C THR A 21 -9.53 -3.22 17.67
N LEU A 22 -9.30 -3.28 16.35
CA LEU A 22 -9.93 -4.23 15.44
C LEU A 22 -9.18 -5.55 15.40
N THR A 23 -9.96 -6.63 15.21
CA THR A 23 -9.52 -8.02 15.11
C THR A 23 -9.75 -8.56 13.69
N PRO A 24 -8.95 -8.11 12.71
CA PRO A 24 -9.10 -8.52 11.31
C PRO A 24 -8.90 -10.04 11.17
N PRO A 25 -9.58 -10.68 10.20
CA PRO A 25 -9.44 -12.11 9.97
C PRO A 25 -8.06 -12.48 9.41
N VAL A 26 -7.40 -11.56 8.71
CA VAL A 26 -6.10 -11.77 8.06
C VAL A 26 -5.18 -10.59 8.30
N LEU A 27 -3.90 -10.85 8.59
CA LEU A 27 -2.89 -9.82 8.82
C LEU A 27 -1.73 -9.91 7.82
N PRO A 28 -1.21 -8.78 7.30
CA PRO A 28 -0.01 -8.79 6.48
C PRO A 28 1.22 -9.13 7.32
N LEU A 29 1.99 -10.14 6.92
CA LEU A 29 3.30 -10.43 7.51
C LEU A 29 4.40 -9.76 6.70
N ILE A 30 4.57 -10.19 5.44
CA ILE A 30 5.61 -9.70 4.53
C ILE A 30 4.94 -9.28 3.22
N VAL A 31 4.72 -7.98 3.04
CA VAL A 31 4.02 -7.44 1.87
C VAL A 31 4.81 -6.26 1.31
N ARG A 32 5.41 -6.45 0.14
CA ARG A 32 6.30 -5.47 -0.51
C ARG A 32 5.96 -5.22 -1.96
N ASN A 33 5.61 -6.25 -2.71
CA ASN A 33 5.27 -6.21 -4.13
C ASN A 33 4.39 -7.43 -4.50
N PRO A 34 3.94 -7.58 -5.76
CA PRO A 34 3.01 -8.65 -6.14
C PRO A 34 3.50 -10.08 -5.85
N TYR A 35 4.82 -10.30 -5.85
CA TYR A 35 5.44 -11.62 -5.66
C TYR A 35 5.99 -11.85 -4.25
N LEU A 36 6.18 -10.79 -3.46
CA LEU A 36 6.56 -10.85 -2.04
C LEU A 36 5.39 -10.35 -1.20
N SER A 37 4.39 -11.23 -1.03
CA SER A 37 3.09 -10.92 -0.43
C SER A 37 2.57 -12.12 0.37
N THR A 38 3.03 -12.21 1.62
CA THR A 38 2.75 -13.27 2.60
C THR A 38 1.89 -12.72 3.73
N TRP A 39 0.85 -13.47 4.07
CA TRP A 39 -0.21 -13.08 5.00
C TRP A 39 -0.42 -14.17 6.05
N LEU A 40 -0.85 -13.77 7.24
CA LEU A 40 -1.32 -14.66 8.28
C LEU A 40 -2.84 -14.80 8.12
N PRO A 41 -3.35 -15.91 7.53
CA PRO A 41 -4.77 -16.18 7.56
C PRO A 41 -5.20 -16.49 9.00
N ASN A 42 -6.50 -16.41 9.26
CA ASN A 42 -7.12 -16.77 10.53
C ASN A 42 -6.43 -16.09 11.73
N ALA A 43 -6.10 -14.81 11.60
CA ALA A 43 -5.35 -14.01 12.56
C ALA A 43 -6.10 -13.78 13.90
N ARG A 44 -7.39 -14.17 13.97
CA ARG A 44 -8.17 -14.23 15.22
C ARG A 44 -7.86 -15.48 16.06
N GLN A 45 -7.14 -16.44 15.50
CA GLN A 45 -6.71 -17.68 16.15
C GLN A 45 -5.18 -17.73 16.29
N GLU A 46 -4.69 -18.82 16.86
CA GLU A 46 -3.28 -19.01 17.16
C GLU A 46 -2.44 -19.21 15.88
N PRO A 47 -1.33 -18.45 15.68
CA PRO A 47 -0.58 -18.42 14.42
C PRO A 47 0.09 -19.74 14.01
N TRP A 48 0.13 -20.73 14.91
CA TRP A 48 0.66 -22.06 14.62
C TRP A 48 -0.40 -23.08 14.17
N LYS A 49 -1.69 -22.71 14.07
CA LYS A 49 -2.75 -23.61 13.61
C LYS A 49 -2.90 -23.65 12.08
N VAL A 50 -2.35 -22.66 11.39
CA VAL A 50 -2.44 -22.47 9.94
C VAL A 50 -1.08 -22.13 9.36
N TRP A 51 -0.86 -22.42 8.08
CA TRP A 51 0.31 -21.92 7.37
C TRP A 51 0.08 -20.46 6.96
N PRO A 52 1.12 -19.59 7.02
CA PRO A 52 1.08 -18.34 6.28
C PRO A 52 0.79 -18.61 4.80
N THR A 53 0.05 -17.72 4.15
CA THR A 53 -0.38 -17.89 2.75
C THR A 53 0.18 -16.78 1.88
N PHE A 54 0.42 -17.08 0.62
CA PHE A 54 0.48 -16.06 -0.42
C PHE A 54 -0.88 -15.38 -0.53
N TRP A 55 -0.95 -14.16 -1.07
CA TRP A 55 -2.21 -13.40 -1.11
C TRP A 55 -3.38 -14.14 -1.77
N ARG A 56 -3.11 -15.01 -2.75
CA ARG A 56 -4.11 -15.84 -3.44
C ARG A 56 -4.75 -16.91 -2.52
N GLY A 57 -4.17 -17.17 -1.36
CA GLY A 57 -4.58 -18.19 -0.40
C GLY A 57 -3.86 -19.53 -0.55
N THR A 58 -2.75 -19.58 -1.28
CA THR A 58 -1.89 -20.77 -1.34
C THR A 58 -0.95 -20.77 -0.14
N ASP A 59 -0.92 -21.89 0.60
CA ASP A 59 0.00 -22.04 1.74
C ASP A 59 1.45 -21.87 1.31
N LEU A 60 2.19 -21.02 2.02
CA LEU A 60 3.64 -20.88 1.92
C LEU A 60 4.29 -21.63 3.08
N GLY A 61 5.39 -22.34 2.81
CA GLY A 61 6.18 -22.90 3.91
C GLY A 61 6.94 -21.77 4.58
N PHE A 62 6.48 -21.36 5.75
CA PHE A 62 7.15 -20.41 6.62
C PHE A 62 6.84 -20.77 8.06
N SER A 63 7.85 -21.23 8.80
CA SER A 63 7.65 -21.71 10.16
C SER A 63 8.64 -21.15 11.16
N VAL A 64 8.19 -21.10 12.42
CA VAL A 64 9.03 -20.77 13.57
C VAL A 64 8.77 -21.78 14.70
N LEU A 65 9.83 -22.37 15.22
CA LEU A 65 9.83 -23.24 16.40
C LEU A 65 10.72 -22.65 17.49
N ALA A 66 10.32 -22.84 18.74
CA ALA A 66 11.17 -22.63 19.90
C ALA A 66 11.44 -23.96 20.62
N HIS A 67 12.65 -24.16 21.11
CA HIS A 67 13.05 -25.30 21.93
C HIS A 67 13.65 -24.80 23.24
N LEU A 68 13.23 -25.39 24.37
CA LEU A 68 13.78 -25.11 25.69
C LEU A 68 14.77 -26.21 26.10
N PRO A 69 16.09 -25.94 26.10
CA PRO A 69 17.10 -26.96 26.38
C PRO A 69 16.93 -27.64 27.74
N GLY A 70 16.51 -26.88 28.75
CA GLY A 70 16.35 -27.38 30.13
C GLY A 70 15.20 -28.36 30.33
N THR A 71 14.10 -28.21 29.58
CA THR A 71 12.89 -29.05 29.72
C THR A 71 12.67 -29.99 28.54
N LYS A 72 13.41 -29.81 27.44
CA LYS A 72 13.19 -30.45 26.14
C LYS A 72 11.79 -30.19 25.57
N GLU A 73 11.19 -29.07 25.94
CA GLU A 73 9.90 -28.66 25.42
C GLU A 73 10.07 -27.92 24.10
N VAL A 74 9.15 -28.18 23.16
CA VAL A 74 9.13 -27.57 21.83
C VAL A 74 7.80 -26.87 21.63
N TYR A 75 7.86 -25.63 21.17
CA TYR A 75 6.72 -24.74 21.01
C TYR A 75 6.65 -24.26 19.56
N PRO A 76 5.55 -24.52 18.83
CA PRO A 76 5.33 -23.92 17.52
C PRO A 76 4.84 -22.49 17.70
N LEU A 77 5.50 -21.54 17.04
CA LEU A 77 5.17 -20.12 17.14
C LEU A 77 4.45 -19.61 15.88
N LEU A 78 4.85 -20.07 14.70
CA LEU A 78 4.25 -19.70 13.41
C LEU A 78 4.22 -20.90 12.46
N GLY A 79 3.14 -21.02 11.68
CA GLY A 79 2.99 -22.10 10.70
C GLY A 79 2.67 -23.43 11.38
N ARG A 80 2.71 -24.52 10.62
CA ARG A 80 2.44 -25.87 11.17
C ARG A 80 3.65 -26.80 11.14
N PRO A 81 4.85 -26.38 11.61
CA PRO A 81 6.04 -27.22 11.57
C PRO A 81 5.92 -28.48 12.43
N HIS A 82 5.10 -28.41 13.48
CA HIS A 82 4.89 -29.52 14.41
C HIS A 82 4.12 -30.71 13.80
N ASP A 83 3.44 -30.52 12.66
CA ASP A 83 2.79 -31.61 11.93
C ASP A 83 3.79 -32.62 11.34
N ALA A 84 5.02 -32.18 11.09
CA ALA A 84 6.10 -33.03 10.58
C ALA A 84 6.81 -33.83 11.68
N LEU A 85 6.51 -33.58 12.96
CA LEU A 85 7.18 -34.22 14.09
C LEU A 85 6.59 -35.59 14.42
N ASP A 86 7.43 -36.59 14.68
CA ASP A 86 6.94 -37.92 15.10
C ASP A 86 6.45 -37.87 16.55
N LYS A 87 5.13 -37.96 16.72
CA LYS A 87 4.45 -37.93 18.03
C LYS A 87 4.80 -39.13 18.93
N ARG A 88 5.46 -40.16 18.39
CA ARG A 88 5.94 -41.32 19.17
C ARG A 88 7.31 -41.09 19.79
N GLU A 89 8.04 -40.09 19.32
CA GLU A 89 9.36 -39.73 19.83
C GLU A 89 9.24 -39.28 21.29
N ARG A 90 10.20 -39.69 22.14
CA ARG A 90 10.20 -39.36 23.57
C ARG A 90 11.32 -38.40 23.97
N ASP A 91 12.13 -37.99 22.99
CA ASP A 91 13.27 -37.11 23.22
C ASP A 91 12.89 -35.64 23.39
N PHE A 92 11.65 -35.25 23.06
CA PHE A 92 11.12 -33.90 23.28
C PHE A 92 9.62 -33.95 23.63
N ASN A 93 9.11 -32.86 24.19
CA ASN A 93 7.69 -32.70 24.51
C ASN A 93 7.10 -31.51 23.75
N LEU A 94 6.12 -31.77 22.87
CA LEU A 94 5.40 -30.70 22.18
C LEU A 94 4.42 -30.00 23.15
N ARG A 95 4.46 -28.67 23.20
CA ARG A 95 3.54 -27.84 23.98
C ARG A 95 3.08 -26.62 23.19
N GLU A 96 1.93 -26.09 23.57
CA GLU A 96 1.40 -24.84 23.03
C GLU A 96 1.93 -23.65 23.84
N PRO A 97 2.41 -22.57 23.19
CA PRO A 97 2.83 -21.37 23.91
C PRO A 97 1.61 -20.56 24.38
N GLY A 98 1.78 -19.72 25.40
CA GLY A 98 0.77 -18.71 25.72
C GLY A 98 0.79 -17.61 24.65
N TYR A 99 -0.28 -17.42 23.89
CA TYR A 99 -0.38 -16.39 22.86
C TYR A 99 -1.16 -15.17 23.35
N HIS A 100 -0.56 -13.99 23.20
CA HIS A 100 -1.13 -12.72 23.68
C HIS A 100 -1.81 -11.91 22.57
N GLY A 101 -2.00 -12.48 21.38
CA GLY A 101 -2.59 -11.80 20.24
C GLY A 101 -1.56 -11.12 19.33
N ALA A 102 -2.06 -10.55 18.24
CA ALA A 102 -1.30 -9.76 17.29
C ALA A 102 -1.51 -8.27 17.53
N GLN A 103 -0.46 -7.49 17.30
CA GLN A 103 -0.53 -6.03 17.21
C GLN A 103 -0.02 -5.62 15.84
N TYR A 104 -0.63 -4.64 15.20
CA TYR A 104 -0.21 -4.20 13.87
C TYR A 104 -0.32 -2.70 13.71
N ASP A 105 0.52 -2.17 12.82
CA ASP A 105 0.45 -0.82 12.30
C ASP A 105 0.60 -0.87 10.77
N ALA A 106 0.77 0.31 10.15
CA ALA A 106 0.88 0.46 8.71
C ALA A 106 2.05 -0.32 8.08
N SER A 107 3.11 -0.60 8.83
CA SER A 107 4.34 -1.26 8.35
C SER A 107 4.69 -2.55 9.09
N THR A 108 4.22 -2.72 10.32
CA THR A 108 4.68 -3.74 11.27
C THR A 108 3.53 -4.64 11.73
N THR A 109 3.82 -5.92 11.91
CA THR A 109 2.94 -6.87 12.61
C THR A 109 3.75 -7.63 13.64
N ASN A 110 3.31 -7.59 14.90
CA ASN A 110 3.96 -8.23 16.04
C ASN A 110 3.08 -9.36 16.56
N LEU A 111 3.66 -10.55 16.73
CA LEU A 111 3.02 -11.69 17.38
C LEU A 111 3.73 -11.94 18.71
N THR A 112 2.99 -11.89 19.83
CA THR A 112 3.58 -11.97 21.18
C THR A 112 3.21 -13.28 21.88
N TYR A 113 4.21 -13.92 22.48
CA TYR A 113 4.11 -15.22 23.12
C TYR A 113 4.77 -15.23 24.50
N THR A 114 4.33 -16.13 25.37
CA THR A 114 5.00 -16.51 26.62
C THR A 114 5.25 -18.00 26.70
N LEU A 115 6.47 -18.39 27.06
CA LEU A 115 6.87 -19.77 27.30
C LEU A 115 7.04 -20.00 28.81
N PRO A 116 6.41 -21.04 29.40
CA PRO A 116 6.56 -21.36 30.82
C PRO A 116 8.01 -21.58 31.23
N ALA A 117 8.36 -21.13 32.44
CA ALA A 117 9.66 -21.41 33.02
C ALA A 117 9.83 -22.91 33.34
N PRO A 118 11.08 -23.43 33.31
CA PRO A 118 11.37 -24.78 33.78
C PRO A 118 10.87 -24.99 35.22
N PRO A 119 10.33 -26.18 35.58
CA PRO A 119 9.75 -26.42 36.91
C PRO A 119 10.68 -26.13 38.09
N ASP A 120 11.99 -26.27 37.89
CA ASP A 120 13.02 -26.06 38.91
C ASP A 120 13.62 -24.63 38.88
N SER A 121 13.04 -23.72 38.10
CA SER A 121 13.50 -22.33 37.96
C SER A 121 12.59 -21.33 38.68
N GLU A 122 13.19 -20.38 39.38
CA GLU A 122 12.49 -19.21 39.96
C GLU A 122 12.24 -18.10 38.91
N ALA A 123 12.61 -18.33 37.64
CA ALA A 123 12.45 -17.35 36.57
C ALA A 123 10.97 -17.15 36.20
N ALA A 124 10.63 -15.93 35.77
CA ALA A 124 9.35 -15.67 35.12
C ALA A 124 9.27 -16.35 33.74
N ALA A 125 8.06 -16.46 33.20
CA ALA A 125 7.85 -16.95 31.84
C ALA A 125 8.65 -16.12 30.81
N LEU A 126 9.25 -16.80 29.84
CA LEU A 126 10.02 -16.18 28.77
C LEU A 126 9.06 -15.52 27.76
N LYS A 127 9.27 -14.26 27.44
CA LYS A 127 8.52 -13.53 26.42
C LYS A 127 9.24 -13.62 25.08
N VAL A 128 8.51 -14.00 24.03
CA VAL A 128 9.00 -14.04 22.64
C VAL A 128 8.11 -13.15 21.79
N ILE A 129 8.70 -12.28 20.96
CA ILE A 129 7.96 -11.44 20.01
C ILE A 129 8.52 -11.69 18.60
N LEU A 130 7.66 -12.13 17.68
CA LEU A 130 7.96 -12.18 16.26
C LEU A 130 7.49 -10.85 15.64
N SER A 131 8.43 -10.00 15.22
CA SER A 131 8.15 -8.70 14.62
C SER A 131 8.45 -8.72 13.13
N PHE A 132 7.39 -8.60 12.33
CA PHE A 132 7.46 -8.54 10.87
C PHE A 132 7.36 -7.09 10.43
N LEU A 133 8.43 -6.57 9.82
CA LEU A 133 8.47 -5.20 9.32
C LEU A 133 8.55 -5.22 7.79
N SER A 134 7.53 -4.68 7.14
CA SER A 134 7.50 -4.35 5.71
C SER A 134 7.49 -2.82 5.57
N PRO A 135 8.67 -2.16 5.48
CA PRO A 135 8.78 -0.72 5.67
C PRO A 135 8.03 0.09 4.60
N ILE A 136 7.18 1.03 5.00
CA ILE A 136 6.66 2.07 4.11
C ILE A 136 7.48 3.34 4.32
N THR A 137 8.28 3.73 3.33
CA THR A 137 9.25 4.84 3.45
C THR A 137 9.00 5.92 2.39
N PRO A 138 7.96 6.77 2.55
CA PRO A 138 7.63 7.80 1.56
C PRO A 138 8.72 8.83 1.33
N GLN A 139 9.63 9.02 2.29
CA GLN A 139 10.76 9.94 2.21
C GLN A 139 11.92 9.40 1.36
N SER A 140 11.91 8.11 1.00
CA SER A 140 13.02 7.44 0.30
C SER A 140 12.48 6.42 -0.71
N THR A 141 12.34 6.84 -1.97
CA THR A 141 11.95 5.95 -3.07
C THR A 141 12.99 4.85 -3.29
N ALA A 142 14.28 5.13 -3.08
CA ALA A 142 15.34 4.13 -3.15
C ALA A 142 15.10 2.95 -2.18
N ARG A 143 14.79 3.23 -0.90
CA ARG A 143 14.43 2.19 0.07
C ARG A 143 13.10 1.53 -0.25
N GLN A 144 12.10 2.32 -0.66
CA GLN A 144 10.79 1.78 -1.01
C GLN A 144 10.88 0.80 -2.19
N SER A 145 11.82 0.99 -3.12
CA SER A 145 12.04 0.11 -4.27
C SER A 145 12.62 -1.27 -3.93
N ILE A 146 13.10 -1.48 -2.70
CA ILE A 146 13.66 -2.77 -2.26
C ILE A 146 12.53 -3.79 -2.02
N PRO A 147 12.51 -4.93 -2.75
CA PRO A 147 11.53 -5.98 -2.58
C PRO A 147 11.94 -6.94 -1.45
N ALA A 148 12.11 -6.40 -0.24
CA ALA A 148 12.53 -7.13 0.94
C ALA A 148 11.84 -6.65 2.22
N ALA A 149 11.70 -7.54 3.19
CA ALA A 149 11.14 -7.30 4.51
C ALA A 149 11.99 -7.93 5.61
N TYR A 150 11.74 -7.53 6.85
CA TYR A 150 12.46 -7.99 8.03
C TYR A 150 11.60 -8.89 8.90
N LEU A 151 12.22 -9.92 9.47
CA LEU A 151 11.73 -10.66 10.63
C LEU A 151 12.72 -10.46 11.77
N LYS A 152 12.32 -9.73 12.81
CA LYS A 152 13.11 -9.60 14.04
C LYS A 152 12.43 -10.35 15.16
N ILE A 153 13.19 -11.25 15.79
CA ILE A 153 12.72 -12.06 16.91
C ILE A 153 13.34 -11.51 18.18
N TYR A 154 12.50 -11.02 19.09
CA TYR A 154 12.90 -10.54 20.40
C TYR A 154 12.62 -11.61 21.44
N VAL A 155 13.56 -11.81 22.34
CA VAL A 155 13.44 -12.75 23.45
C VAL A 155 13.79 -12.02 24.74
N GLU A 156 12.94 -12.13 25.75
CA GLU A 156 13.12 -11.53 27.07
C GLU A 156 12.79 -12.55 28.16
N GLY A 157 13.69 -12.73 29.13
CA GLY A 157 13.47 -13.58 30.30
C GLY A 157 14.78 -14.04 30.94
N GLY A 158 14.71 -15.11 31.72
CA GLY A 158 15.82 -15.55 32.60
C GLY A 158 16.31 -16.99 32.39
N PHE A 159 16.00 -17.60 31.25
CA PHE A 159 16.47 -18.95 30.89
C PHE A 159 16.64 -19.08 29.39
N ASP A 160 17.46 -20.05 28.98
CA ASP A 160 17.89 -20.20 27.59
C ASP A 160 16.77 -20.72 26.68
N VAL A 161 16.80 -20.28 25.42
CA VAL A 161 15.88 -20.75 24.36
C VAL A 161 16.63 -20.88 23.04
N ASP A 162 16.29 -21.90 22.27
CA ASP A 162 16.69 -22.02 20.88
C ASP A 162 15.53 -21.65 19.97
N ILE A 163 15.78 -20.83 18.95
CA ILE A 163 14.81 -20.46 17.93
C ILE A 163 15.22 -21.03 16.58
N TYR A 164 14.27 -21.60 15.86
CA TYR A 164 14.40 -22.11 14.50
C TYR A 164 13.41 -21.41 13.58
N VAL A 165 13.88 -21.05 12.39
CA VAL A 165 13.07 -20.47 11.32
C VAL A 165 13.38 -21.20 10.03
N ASP A 166 12.35 -21.63 9.31
CA ASP A 166 12.50 -22.20 7.96
C ASP A 166 11.55 -21.57 6.95
N ILE A 167 11.96 -21.67 5.69
CA ILE A 167 11.11 -21.43 4.51
C ILE A 167 11.30 -22.57 3.51
N ASN A 168 10.34 -22.79 2.62
CA ASN A 168 10.40 -23.84 1.60
C ASN A 168 10.47 -23.30 0.15
N GLY A 169 10.53 -24.20 -0.82
CA GLY A 169 10.60 -23.86 -2.24
C GLY A 169 9.36 -23.16 -2.83
N LYS A 170 8.20 -23.13 -2.15
CA LYS A 170 6.98 -22.47 -2.67
C LYS A 170 7.09 -20.96 -2.83
N TRP A 171 8.08 -20.36 -2.19
CA TRP A 171 8.38 -18.94 -2.35
C TRP A 171 8.97 -18.62 -3.73
N ALA A 172 9.51 -19.61 -4.45
CA ALA A 172 10.17 -19.43 -5.74
C ALA A 172 9.29 -19.80 -6.96
N SER A 173 8.15 -20.46 -6.76
CA SER A 173 7.23 -20.87 -7.84
C SER A 173 5.87 -21.27 -7.27
N GLY A 174 4.80 -20.98 -8.04
CA GLY A 174 3.44 -21.44 -7.73
C GLY A 174 3.19 -22.90 -8.11
N ASN A 175 4.09 -23.53 -8.87
CA ASN A 175 3.97 -24.93 -9.26
C ASN A 175 4.88 -25.84 -8.41
N GLY A 176 4.26 -26.68 -7.58
CA GLY A 176 4.96 -27.64 -6.74
C GLY A 176 5.75 -28.72 -7.48
N ASP A 177 5.49 -28.93 -8.77
CA ASP A 177 6.21 -29.87 -9.63
C ASP A 177 7.50 -29.31 -10.22
N ASN A 178 7.76 -28.01 -10.07
CA ASN A 178 8.98 -27.39 -10.53
C ASN A 178 10.17 -27.77 -9.65
N VAL A 179 11.31 -28.01 -10.31
CA VAL A 179 12.59 -28.23 -9.64
C VAL A 179 13.17 -26.88 -9.24
N VAL A 180 13.53 -26.77 -7.97
CA VAL A 180 14.24 -25.60 -7.42
C VAL A 180 15.70 -25.95 -7.19
N GLU A 181 16.56 -24.97 -7.44
CA GLU A 181 17.98 -25.01 -7.10
C GLU A 181 18.26 -23.99 -6.00
N TRP A 182 19.28 -24.25 -5.20
CA TRP A 182 19.63 -23.39 -4.09
C TRP A 182 21.13 -23.38 -3.79
N GLU A 183 21.58 -22.28 -3.22
CA GLU A 183 22.93 -22.14 -2.70
C GLU A 183 22.94 -21.32 -1.41
N LEU A 184 24.03 -21.44 -0.64
CA LEU A 184 24.28 -20.60 0.53
C LEU A 184 25.40 -19.62 0.21
N GLY A 185 25.05 -18.35 0.01
CA GLY A 185 26.00 -17.25 -0.09
C GLY A 185 26.48 -16.82 1.30
N GLN A 186 27.75 -16.42 1.39
CA GLN A 186 28.33 -15.84 2.61
C GLN A 186 29.00 -14.51 2.29
N GLN A 187 28.72 -13.50 3.10
CA GLN A 187 29.33 -12.19 2.99
C GLN A 187 30.07 -11.87 4.29
N GLU A 188 31.30 -11.35 4.16
CA GLU A 188 32.12 -10.95 5.31
C GLU A 188 31.55 -9.71 6.00
N ALA A 189 31.85 -9.57 7.29
CA ALA A 189 31.45 -8.38 8.04
C ALA A 189 32.11 -7.12 7.44
N LYS A 190 31.34 -6.04 7.31
CA LYS A 190 31.87 -4.75 6.82
C LYS A 190 31.20 -3.59 7.54
N GLY A 191 32.03 -2.79 8.21
CA GLY A 191 31.56 -1.69 9.05
C GLY A 191 30.67 -2.21 10.19
N PRO A 192 29.48 -1.62 10.41
CA PRO A 192 28.55 -2.05 11.47
C PRO A 192 27.73 -3.30 11.11
N VAL A 193 27.79 -3.76 9.85
CA VAL A 193 27.00 -4.92 9.40
C VAL A 193 27.79 -6.20 9.71
N PRO A 194 27.21 -7.16 10.45
CA PRO A 194 27.87 -8.44 10.72
C PRO A 194 28.04 -9.23 9.43
N GLY A 195 28.86 -10.30 9.49
CA GLY A 195 28.88 -11.27 8.39
C GLY A 195 27.47 -11.85 8.18
N LEU A 196 27.11 -12.13 6.93
CA LEU A 196 25.78 -12.58 6.54
C LEU A 196 25.84 -13.94 5.86
N LYS A 197 24.79 -14.74 6.07
CA LYS A 197 24.51 -15.99 5.35
C LYS A 197 23.19 -15.85 4.62
N THR A 198 23.17 -16.11 3.32
CA THR A 198 21.98 -15.92 2.48
C THR A 198 21.68 -17.21 1.74
N TRP A 199 20.53 -17.81 2.01
CA TRP A 199 19.96 -18.83 1.15
C TRP A 199 19.44 -18.17 -0.12
N LYS A 200 19.96 -18.57 -1.27
CA LYS A 200 19.52 -18.11 -2.58
C LYS A 200 18.79 -19.26 -3.25
N VAL A 201 17.49 -19.11 -3.51
CA VAL A 201 16.63 -20.17 -4.03
C VAL A 201 15.91 -19.67 -5.26
N LYS A 202 15.93 -20.46 -6.34
CA LYS A 202 15.21 -20.13 -7.57
C LYS A 202 14.79 -21.39 -8.31
N ARG A 203 13.91 -21.22 -9.30
CA ARG A 203 13.58 -22.30 -10.23
C ARG A 203 14.79 -22.63 -11.10
N GLN A 204 15.08 -23.93 -11.28
CA GLN A 204 16.23 -24.36 -12.10
C GLN A 204 16.08 -23.96 -13.57
N VAL A 205 14.85 -23.95 -14.08
CA VAL A 205 14.51 -23.49 -15.44
C VAL A 205 13.50 -22.36 -15.32
N GLU A 206 14.01 -21.12 -15.21
CA GLU A 206 13.17 -19.92 -15.08
C GLU A 206 12.34 -19.68 -16.35
N GLN A 207 11.11 -19.20 -16.15
CA GLN A 207 10.23 -18.74 -17.24
C GLN A 207 9.96 -17.26 -17.03
N LEU A 208 10.66 -16.42 -17.81
CA LEU A 208 10.51 -14.98 -17.70
C LEU A 208 9.10 -14.54 -18.07
N PHE A 209 8.55 -13.62 -17.27
CA PHE A 209 7.26 -12.97 -17.49
C PHE A 209 6.04 -13.91 -17.50
N THR A 210 6.14 -15.06 -16.83
CA THR A 210 5.03 -16.01 -16.66
C THR A 210 4.69 -16.21 -15.20
N GLU A 211 3.41 -16.40 -14.91
CA GLU A 211 2.92 -16.70 -13.57
C GLU A 211 2.29 -18.10 -13.51
N GLU A 212 2.47 -18.78 -12.38
CA GLU A 212 1.63 -19.91 -11.97
C GLU A 212 0.99 -19.55 -10.64
N ALA A 213 -0.32 -19.76 -10.51
CA ALA A 213 -1.05 -19.42 -9.29
C ALA A 213 -0.79 -17.97 -8.79
N ASP A 214 -0.62 -17.01 -9.71
CA ASP A 214 -0.24 -15.60 -9.46
C ASP A 214 1.16 -15.36 -8.88
N GLN A 215 2.00 -16.40 -8.79
CA GLN A 215 3.40 -16.28 -8.40
C GLN A 215 4.28 -16.27 -9.65
N GLY A 216 5.31 -15.42 -9.66
CA GLY A 216 6.27 -15.35 -10.75
C GLY A 216 7.06 -16.64 -10.87
N GLU A 217 7.24 -17.12 -12.10
CA GLU A 217 7.98 -18.34 -12.42
C GLU A 217 9.47 -18.08 -12.78
N TRP A 218 9.96 -16.91 -12.38
CA TRP A 218 11.34 -16.47 -12.42
C TRP A 218 11.63 -15.50 -11.25
N GLY A 219 12.90 -15.28 -10.99
CA GLY A 219 13.37 -14.51 -9.86
C GLY A 219 13.99 -15.39 -8.79
N GLN A 220 14.58 -14.73 -7.80
CA GLN A 220 15.37 -15.38 -6.76
C GLN A 220 14.86 -14.96 -5.38
N LEU A 221 14.55 -15.96 -4.56
CA LEU A 221 14.31 -15.82 -3.14
C LEU A 221 15.65 -15.72 -2.41
N LEU A 222 15.77 -14.71 -1.54
CA LEU A 222 16.93 -14.45 -0.73
C LEU A 222 16.50 -14.45 0.74
N PHE A 223 16.92 -15.45 1.51
CA PHE A 223 16.66 -15.55 2.94
C PHE A 223 17.94 -15.43 3.73
N THR A 224 18.08 -14.32 4.44
CA THR A 224 19.35 -13.90 5.06
C THR A 224 19.27 -13.92 6.57
N GLY A 225 20.31 -14.47 7.19
CA GLY A 225 20.56 -14.40 8.63
C GLY A 225 22.00 -14.02 8.94
N PRO A 226 22.32 -13.69 10.21
CA PRO A 226 23.67 -13.34 10.61
C PRO A 226 24.60 -14.55 10.59
N ALA A 227 25.91 -14.32 10.44
CA ALA A 227 26.91 -15.37 10.32
C ALA A 227 27.03 -16.28 11.56
N ASP A 228 26.60 -15.82 12.73
CA ASP A 228 26.57 -16.59 13.96
C ASP A 228 25.31 -17.47 14.10
N ALA A 229 24.30 -17.31 13.23
CA ALA A 229 23.19 -18.25 13.12
C ALA A 229 23.68 -19.58 12.51
N ARG A 230 23.22 -20.69 13.07
CA ARG A 230 23.39 -22.02 12.46
C ARG A 230 22.47 -22.10 11.25
N HIS A 231 22.88 -22.86 10.24
CA HIS A 231 22.09 -23.04 9.02
C HIS A 231 21.96 -24.51 8.67
N GLU A 232 20.88 -24.87 7.97
CA GLU A 232 20.79 -26.16 7.30
C GLU A 232 19.78 -26.12 6.15
N SER A 233 20.06 -26.83 5.06
CA SER A 233 19.06 -27.17 4.04
C SER A 233 18.89 -28.69 3.96
N GLY A 234 17.68 -29.14 3.65
CA GLY A 234 17.34 -30.56 3.58
C GLY A 234 15.84 -30.82 3.68
N SER A 235 15.47 -32.06 3.99
CA SER A 235 14.06 -32.47 4.15
C SER A 235 13.39 -31.76 5.33
N SER A 236 12.18 -31.24 5.11
CA SER A 236 11.39 -30.55 6.13
C SER A 236 11.16 -31.43 7.38
N ALA A 237 10.87 -32.71 7.20
CA ALA A 237 10.66 -33.64 8.30
C ALA A 237 11.94 -33.88 9.11
N GLU A 238 13.07 -34.09 8.45
CA GLU A 238 14.34 -34.38 9.12
C GLU A 238 14.87 -33.18 9.90
N LEU A 239 14.83 -31.98 9.31
CA LEU A 239 15.35 -30.76 9.93
C LEU A 239 14.50 -30.36 11.13
N ARG A 240 13.16 -30.36 11.00
CA ARG A 240 12.24 -30.03 12.09
C ARG A 240 12.33 -31.04 13.24
N GLN A 241 12.36 -32.34 12.94
CA GLN A 241 12.52 -33.40 13.94
C GLN A 241 13.86 -33.27 14.69
N ARG A 242 14.94 -32.99 13.96
CA ARG A 242 16.26 -32.81 14.56
C ARG A 242 16.29 -31.59 15.47
N PHE A 243 15.78 -30.45 15.01
CA PHE A 243 15.70 -29.25 15.84
C PHE A 243 14.86 -29.50 17.09
N ALA A 244 13.71 -30.17 16.98
CA ALA A 244 12.88 -30.52 18.13
C ALA A 244 13.64 -31.35 19.19
N ARG A 245 14.51 -32.26 18.74
CA ARG A 245 15.34 -33.11 19.62
C ARG A 245 16.54 -32.38 20.22
N THR A 246 17.24 -31.55 19.43
CA THR A 246 18.58 -31.07 19.78
C THR A 246 18.70 -29.55 19.94
N GLY A 247 17.67 -28.78 19.63
CA GLY A 247 17.69 -27.31 19.68
C GLY A 247 18.63 -26.64 18.66
N THR A 248 19.21 -27.39 17.72
CA THR A 248 20.28 -26.86 16.86
C THR A 248 20.37 -27.52 15.48
N LEU A 249 21.05 -26.82 14.56
CA LEU A 249 21.31 -27.22 13.18
C LEU A 249 22.79 -27.52 12.92
N GLN A 250 23.10 -28.28 11.86
CA GLN A 250 24.44 -28.85 11.65
C GLN A 250 25.40 -27.99 10.80
N ASN A 251 24.99 -26.83 10.27
CA ASN A 251 25.77 -26.06 9.28
C ASN A 251 26.08 -26.88 8.02
N GLN A 252 25.05 -27.54 7.47
CA GLN A 252 25.17 -28.36 6.27
C GLN A 252 24.27 -27.82 5.15
N ASN A 253 24.71 -28.04 3.91
CA ASN A 253 23.91 -27.73 2.73
C ASN A 253 23.64 -29.02 1.98
N ASP A 254 22.37 -29.33 1.76
CA ASP A 254 21.93 -30.38 0.87
C ASP A 254 22.20 -29.98 -0.58
N GLY A 255 22.99 -30.78 -1.32
CA GLY A 255 23.29 -30.54 -2.72
C GLY A 255 22.30 -31.17 -3.70
N ARG A 256 21.23 -31.83 -3.23
CA ARG A 256 20.26 -32.54 -4.06
C ARG A 256 19.06 -31.68 -4.46
N PHE A 257 19.21 -30.93 -5.54
CA PHE A 257 18.11 -30.19 -6.15
C PHE A 257 16.97 -31.12 -6.61
N ARG A 258 15.75 -30.72 -6.29
CA ARG A 258 14.54 -31.53 -6.50
C ARG A 258 13.29 -30.66 -6.56
N LYS A 259 12.15 -31.30 -6.79
CA LYS A 259 10.85 -30.61 -6.85
C LYS A 259 10.45 -30.08 -5.48
N ILE A 260 9.65 -29.01 -5.45
CA ILE A 260 9.19 -28.38 -4.20
C ILE A 260 8.46 -29.37 -3.28
N PHE A 261 7.69 -30.31 -3.82
CA PHE A 261 6.98 -31.33 -3.03
C PHE A 261 7.64 -32.71 -3.01
N ASP A 262 8.80 -32.87 -3.64
CA ASP A 262 9.58 -34.11 -3.54
C ASP A 262 10.57 -33.96 -2.38
N ASP A 263 10.32 -34.71 -1.28
CA ASP A 263 11.11 -34.61 -0.04
C ASP A 263 11.34 -33.14 0.37
N GLU A 264 10.21 -32.44 0.57
CA GLU A 264 10.08 -30.97 0.67
C GLU A 264 11.37 -30.30 1.18
N PRO A 265 12.14 -29.65 0.29
CA PRO A 265 13.35 -28.96 0.70
C PRO A 265 12.98 -27.69 1.48
N VAL A 266 13.59 -27.55 2.66
CA VAL A 266 13.51 -26.34 3.48
C VAL A 266 14.89 -25.72 3.68
N PHE A 267 14.90 -24.41 3.88
CA PHE A 267 16.07 -23.58 4.10
C PHE A 267 15.95 -22.95 5.47
N ALA A 268 16.78 -23.39 6.40
CA ALA A 268 16.59 -23.09 7.82
C ALA A 268 17.77 -22.34 8.43
N PHE A 269 17.44 -21.53 9.43
CA PHE A 269 18.38 -20.97 10.40
C PHE A 269 17.97 -21.36 11.82
N SER A 270 18.95 -21.47 12.72
CA SER A 270 18.67 -21.56 14.16
C SER A 270 19.65 -20.71 14.99
N LYS A 271 19.17 -20.21 16.12
CA LYS A 271 19.94 -19.39 17.05
C LYS A 271 19.61 -19.74 18.49
N THR A 272 20.65 -19.98 19.28
CA THR A 272 20.59 -20.14 20.74
C THR A 272 20.68 -18.77 21.41
N PHE A 273 19.82 -18.54 22.40
CA PHE A 273 19.81 -17.38 23.28
C PHE A 273 20.22 -17.83 24.68
N GLU A 274 21.43 -17.44 25.09
CA GLU A 274 21.97 -17.70 26.42
C GLU A 274 21.54 -16.54 27.34
N LEU A 275 20.46 -16.74 28.11
CA LEU A 275 19.85 -15.73 28.99
C LEU A 275 19.99 -16.07 30.48
N ALA A 276 20.38 -17.30 30.81
CA ALA A 276 20.56 -17.72 32.20
C ALA A 276 21.78 -17.06 32.88
N ASP A 277 22.73 -16.51 32.12
CA ASP A 277 23.96 -15.91 32.65
C ASP A 277 23.79 -14.44 33.05
N SER A 278 24.01 -14.14 34.34
CA SER A 278 23.83 -12.83 35.01
C SER A 278 24.62 -11.64 34.45
N THR A 279 25.47 -11.86 33.45
CA THR A 279 26.31 -10.84 32.78
C THR A 279 25.72 -10.34 31.46
N SER A 280 24.74 -11.05 30.91
CA SER A 280 24.00 -10.66 29.70
C SER A 280 22.73 -9.89 30.08
N ALA A 281 22.27 -9.00 29.20
CA ALA A 281 20.96 -8.37 29.39
C ALA A 281 19.89 -9.47 29.36
N ASN A 282 18.87 -9.40 30.24
CA ASN A 282 17.72 -10.31 30.24
C ASN A 282 16.85 -10.22 28.95
N SER A 283 17.33 -9.54 27.91
CA SER A 283 16.71 -9.41 26.60
C SER A 283 17.76 -9.47 25.49
N SER A 284 17.39 -10.13 24.40
CA SER A 284 18.22 -10.29 23.21
C SER A 284 17.34 -10.36 21.95
N SER A 285 17.95 -10.27 20.76
CA SER A 285 17.22 -10.40 19.50
C SER A 285 18.07 -10.94 18.36
N ILE A 286 17.42 -11.53 17.36
CA ILE A 286 18.02 -11.88 16.08
C ILE A 286 17.22 -11.26 14.94
N LEU A 287 17.91 -10.87 13.87
CA LEU A 287 17.32 -10.31 12.66
C LEU A 287 17.48 -11.29 11.49
N PHE A 288 16.41 -11.47 10.74
CA PHE A 288 16.41 -12.13 9.44
C PHE A 288 15.80 -11.18 8.40
N THR A 289 16.20 -11.32 7.14
CA THR A 289 15.57 -10.62 6.02
C THR A 289 15.13 -11.62 4.96
N ILE A 290 14.00 -11.32 4.33
CA ILE A 290 13.44 -12.12 3.23
C ILE A 290 13.20 -11.17 2.07
N ALA A 291 13.81 -11.46 0.92
CA ALA A 291 13.63 -10.73 -0.32
C ALA A 291 13.27 -11.67 -1.46
N HIS A 292 12.52 -11.16 -2.44
CA HIS A 292 12.23 -11.88 -3.67
C HIS A 292 12.45 -10.92 -4.84
N VAL A 293 13.55 -11.11 -5.57
CA VAL A 293 14.03 -10.19 -6.62
C VAL A 293 13.78 -10.77 -8.00
N GLN A 294 13.37 -9.93 -8.96
CA GLN A 294 13.24 -10.28 -10.37
C GLN A 294 14.16 -9.39 -11.20
N GLU A 295 14.91 -10.01 -12.11
CA GLU A 295 15.77 -9.32 -13.07
C GLU A 295 15.64 -10.04 -14.42
N PRO A 296 14.89 -9.48 -15.39
CA PRO A 296 14.07 -8.26 -15.36
C PRO A 296 12.75 -8.38 -14.57
N ILE A 297 12.12 -7.25 -14.22
CA ILE A 297 10.87 -7.22 -13.44
C ILE A 297 9.60 -7.33 -14.28
N VAL A 298 9.55 -6.66 -15.44
CA VAL A 298 8.40 -6.62 -16.35
C VAL A 298 8.89 -6.46 -17.79
N GLN A 299 8.03 -6.77 -18.77
CA GLN A 299 8.24 -6.33 -20.14
C GLN A 299 7.23 -5.23 -20.50
N PHE A 300 7.71 -4.15 -21.13
CA PHE A 300 6.93 -2.94 -21.38
C PHE A 300 7.09 -2.49 -22.83
N ALA A 301 5.96 -2.37 -23.53
CA ALA A 301 5.89 -1.79 -24.87
C ALA A 301 5.84 -0.27 -24.78
N SER A 302 6.83 0.41 -25.34
CA SER A 302 6.84 1.86 -25.44
C SER A 302 7.39 2.33 -26.79
N GLU A 303 7.65 3.64 -26.97
CA GLU A 303 8.23 4.18 -28.22
C GLU A 303 9.54 3.47 -28.62
N ARG A 304 10.29 2.94 -27.64
CA ARG A 304 11.53 2.19 -27.85
C ARG A 304 11.31 0.74 -28.32
N GLY A 305 10.05 0.32 -28.46
CA GLY A 305 9.65 -1.07 -28.64
C GLY A 305 9.48 -1.80 -27.31
N LEU A 306 9.30 -3.12 -27.41
CA LEU A 306 9.14 -4.00 -26.25
C LEU A 306 10.48 -4.12 -25.49
N THR A 307 10.52 -3.61 -24.26
CA THR A 307 11.72 -3.49 -23.44
C THR A 307 11.59 -4.32 -22.17
N HIS A 308 12.65 -5.05 -21.80
CA HIS A 308 12.73 -5.71 -20.50
C HIS A 308 13.19 -4.70 -19.45
N MET A 309 12.32 -4.43 -18.48
CA MET A 309 12.51 -3.36 -17.53
C MET A 309 13.33 -3.85 -16.34
N ARG A 310 14.35 -3.07 -15.96
CA ARG A 310 15.21 -3.35 -14.80
C ARG A 310 14.58 -2.85 -13.50
N PRO A 311 14.86 -3.49 -12.36
CA PRO A 311 14.42 -2.97 -11.08
C PRO A 311 15.11 -1.64 -10.75
N LEU A 312 14.38 -0.71 -10.15
CA LEU A 312 14.94 0.61 -9.80
C LEU A 312 16.07 0.51 -8.75
N TRP A 313 15.94 -0.44 -7.82
CA TRP A 313 16.90 -0.62 -6.72
C TRP A 313 18.32 -0.95 -7.21
N GLU A 314 18.46 -1.54 -8.41
CA GLU A 314 19.75 -1.95 -9.00
C GLU A 314 20.70 -0.76 -9.19
N PHE A 315 20.14 0.43 -9.47
CA PHE A 315 20.90 1.67 -9.62
C PHE A 315 21.54 2.17 -8.32
N PHE A 316 20.96 1.82 -7.17
CA PHE A 316 21.41 2.29 -5.86
C PHE A 316 22.30 1.26 -5.15
N TYR A 317 22.05 -0.03 -5.39
CA TYR A 317 22.68 -1.11 -4.61
C TYR A 317 23.53 -2.07 -5.45
N GLY A 318 23.55 -1.92 -6.77
CA GLY A 318 24.31 -2.80 -7.66
C GLY A 318 23.54 -4.08 -7.91
N ASP A 319 23.94 -5.18 -7.28
CA ASP A 319 23.36 -6.50 -7.47
C ASP A 319 22.56 -6.99 -6.24
N ALA A 320 21.99 -8.18 -6.33
CA ALA A 320 21.25 -8.81 -5.24
C ALA A 320 22.05 -8.93 -3.93
N ASP A 321 23.37 -9.18 -4.00
CA ASP A 321 24.22 -9.29 -2.82
C ASP A 321 24.45 -7.91 -2.16
N GLY A 322 24.67 -6.87 -2.97
CA GLY A 322 24.75 -5.48 -2.52
C GLY A 322 23.44 -4.98 -1.91
N LEU A 323 22.30 -5.34 -2.51
CA LEU A 323 20.97 -5.06 -1.96
C LEU A 323 20.78 -5.73 -0.59
N VAL A 324 21.07 -7.02 -0.46
CA VAL A 324 20.94 -7.75 0.80
C VAL A 324 21.81 -7.13 1.89
N PHE A 325 23.06 -6.80 1.55
CA PHE A 325 24.00 -6.19 2.49
C PHE A 325 23.51 -4.83 2.98
N PHE A 326 23.05 -3.97 2.07
CA PHE A 326 22.47 -2.67 2.41
C PHE A 326 21.21 -2.83 3.26
N HIS A 327 20.24 -3.62 2.79
CA HIS A 327 18.95 -3.80 3.45
C HIS A 327 19.11 -4.35 4.88
N TYR A 328 19.96 -5.36 5.08
CA TYR A 328 20.21 -5.92 6.41
C TYR A 328 20.84 -4.87 7.35
N GLY A 329 21.82 -4.10 6.85
CA GLY A 329 22.48 -3.04 7.62
C GLY A 329 21.61 -1.81 7.90
N ASP A 330 20.57 -1.58 7.10
CA ASP A 330 19.71 -0.40 7.16
C ASP A 330 18.50 -0.57 8.10
N PHE A 331 18.37 -1.71 8.79
CA PHE A 331 17.22 -2.02 9.65
C PHE A 331 16.83 -0.88 10.60
N ALA A 332 17.80 -0.26 11.28
CA ALA A 332 17.52 0.82 12.23
C ALA A 332 16.90 2.06 11.55
N ASN A 333 17.40 2.42 10.36
CA ASN A 333 16.89 3.55 9.58
C ASN A 333 15.53 3.23 8.99
N ALA A 334 15.38 2.05 8.37
CA ALA A 334 14.11 1.59 7.81
C ALA A 334 13.01 1.52 8.89
N ASN A 335 13.34 1.01 10.08
CA ASN A 335 12.43 0.96 11.22
C ASN A 335 12.06 2.36 11.74
N ALA A 336 13.01 3.29 11.79
CA ALA A 336 12.73 4.67 12.21
C ALA A 336 11.84 5.41 11.21
N LEU A 337 12.12 5.31 9.90
CA LEU A 337 11.32 5.95 8.85
C LEU A 337 9.90 5.37 8.77
N ALA A 338 9.79 4.04 8.79
CA ALA A 338 8.49 3.35 8.76
C ALA A 338 7.68 3.58 10.05
N GLY A 339 8.35 3.60 11.21
CA GLY A 339 7.72 3.93 12.48
C GLY A 339 7.18 5.36 12.52
N ASN A 340 7.95 6.33 11.99
CA ASN A 340 7.50 7.72 11.87
C ASN A 340 6.27 7.84 10.96
N TYR A 341 6.29 7.17 9.80
CA TYR A 341 5.12 7.12 8.90
C TYR A 341 3.89 6.53 9.60
N SER A 342 4.06 5.40 10.29
CA SER A 342 2.97 4.68 10.93
C SER A 342 2.35 5.49 12.09
N GLU A 343 3.18 6.17 12.89
CA GLU A 343 2.69 7.00 14.00
C GLU A 343 1.96 8.24 13.51
N GLN A 344 2.49 8.92 12.49
CA GLN A 344 1.80 10.08 11.93
C GLN A 344 0.51 9.70 11.19
N LEU A 345 0.48 8.54 10.52
CA LEU A 345 -0.76 8.00 9.95
C LEU A 345 -1.79 7.75 11.06
N ARG A 346 -1.37 7.16 12.19
CA ARG A 346 -2.22 6.93 13.36
C ARG A 346 -2.83 8.24 13.88
N ILE A 347 -2.01 9.29 14.04
CA ILE A 347 -2.44 10.61 14.49
C ILE A 347 -3.44 11.24 13.51
N ASP A 348 -3.12 11.25 12.21
CA ASP A 348 -3.96 11.88 11.19
C ASP A 348 -5.29 11.12 11.00
N ALA A 349 -5.24 9.79 11.05
CA ALA A 349 -6.43 8.94 10.97
C ALA A 349 -7.30 9.11 12.22
N TYR A 350 -6.74 9.11 13.43
CA TYR A 350 -7.51 9.36 14.64
C TYR A 350 -8.21 10.73 14.59
N LYS A 351 -7.51 11.77 14.15
CA LYS A 351 -8.11 13.12 13.99
C LYS A 351 -9.22 13.15 12.93
N SER A 352 -9.03 12.45 11.82
CA SER A 352 -10.00 12.44 10.70
C SER A 352 -11.15 11.46 10.92
N GLY A 353 -10.99 10.56 11.88
CA GLY A 353 -11.74 9.32 12.04
C GLY A 353 -11.98 8.93 13.50
N SER A 354 -11.88 7.65 13.76
CA SER A 354 -11.89 7.07 15.11
C SER A 354 -10.77 6.04 15.21
N ASP A 355 -10.62 5.39 16.37
CA ASP A 355 -9.71 4.25 16.52
C ASP A 355 -9.98 3.14 15.49
N ASN A 356 -11.25 2.92 15.15
CA ASN A 356 -11.63 2.00 14.07
C ASN A 356 -11.02 2.40 12.72
N TYR A 357 -10.95 3.71 12.43
CA TYR A 357 -10.38 4.19 11.17
C TYR A 357 -8.86 4.00 11.12
N VAL A 358 -8.18 4.23 12.25
CA VAL A 358 -6.74 3.99 12.40
C VAL A 358 -6.37 2.58 11.98
N ASP A 359 -7.10 1.59 12.50
CA ASP A 359 -6.86 0.18 12.18
C ASP A 359 -7.16 -0.16 10.71
N ILE A 360 -8.23 0.40 10.14
CA ILE A 360 -8.58 0.20 8.72
C ILE A 360 -7.48 0.71 7.79
N VAL A 361 -6.98 1.94 7.99
CA VAL A 361 -5.92 2.48 7.13
C VAL A 361 -4.57 1.78 7.36
N ALA A 362 -4.29 1.34 8.58
CA ALA A 362 -3.10 0.55 8.90
C ALA A 362 -3.08 -0.79 8.14
N LEU A 363 -4.22 -1.49 8.07
CA LEU A 363 -4.34 -2.73 7.29
C LEU A 363 -4.19 -2.49 5.77
N SER A 364 -4.65 -1.34 5.30
CA SER A 364 -4.74 -1.03 3.87
C SER A 364 -3.42 -0.54 3.26
N ALA A 365 -2.55 0.06 4.07
CA ALA A 365 -1.31 0.69 3.60
C ALA A 365 -0.37 -0.30 2.89
N ARG A 366 -0.05 -1.42 3.54
CA ARG A 366 0.80 -2.48 2.96
C ARG A 366 0.13 -3.15 1.76
N GLN A 367 -1.19 -3.37 1.81
CA GLN A 367 -1.94 -3.98 0.72
C GLN A 367 -1.87 -3.13 -0.56
N THR A 368 -2.03 -1.82 -0.43
CA THR A 368 -2.00 -0.88 -1.57
C THR A 368 -0.68 -0.95 -2.31
N LEU A 369 0.45 -0.85 -1.58
CA LEU A 369 1.78 -0.95 -2.18
C LEU A 369 2.15 -2.37 -2.63
N GLY A 370 1.57 -3.39 -2.00
CA GLY A 370 1.77 -4.80 -2.33
C GLY A 370 1.40 -5.17 -3.76
N ALA A 371 0.65 -4.33 -4.48
CA ALA A 371 0.34 -4.53 -5.90
C ALA A 371 1.33 -3.87 -6.87
N THR A 372 2.38 -3.20 -6.36
CA THR A 372 3.24 -2.34 -7.18
C THR A 372 4.71 -2.80 -7.22
N THR A 373 5.43 -2.47 -8.28
CA THR A 373 6.87 -2.72 -8.42
C THR A 373 7.60 -1.56 -9.11
N PHE A 374 8.71 -1.11 -8.52
CA PHE A 374 9.48 0.06 -8.98
C PHE A 374 10.48 -0.32 -10.08
N SER A 375 10.54 0.51 -11.12
CA SER A 375 11.38 0.31 -12.29
C SER A 375 11.92 1.62 -12.88
N GLY A 376 12.55 1.54 -14.04
CA GLY A 376 13.10 2.69 -14.75
C GLY A 376 14.51 3.03 -14.27
N THR A 377 14.91 4.28 -14.46
CA THR A 377 16.20 4.82 -14.00
C THR A 377 15.96 5.95 -13.00
N PRO A 378 16.96 6.41 -12.23
CA PRO A 378 16.80 7.58 -11.38
C PRO A 378 16.35 8.84 -12.15
N GLU A 379 16.72 8.98 -13.42
CA GLU A 379 16.30 10.08 -14.29
C GLU A 379 14.84 9.94 -14.77
N ASN A 380 14.37 8.71 -14.95
CA ASN A 380 13.05 8.35 -15.45
C ASN A 380 12.47 7.15 -14.67
N PRO A 381 12.11 7.34 -13.38
CA PRO A 381 11.55 6.29 -12.56
C PRO A 381 10.11 5.97 -12.98
N LEU A 382 9.74 4.70 -12.87
CA LEU A 382 8.42 4.17 -13.21
C LEU A 382 7.90 3.28 -12.07
N LEU A 383 6.58 3.20 -11.95
CA LEU A 383 5.90 2.30 -11.03
C LEU A 383 4.87 1.48 -11.80
N PHE A 384 5.04 0.16 -11.79
CA PHE A 384 4.13 -0.77 -12.45
C PHE A 384 3.18 -1.38 -11.43
N LEU A 385 1.91 -1.56 -11.81
CA LEU A 385 0.86 -2.12 -10.96
C LEU A 385 0.26 -3.38 -11.58
N LYS A 386 0.06 -4.38 -10.73
CA LYS A 386 -0.74 -5.58 -11.01
C LYS A 386 -2.17 -5.37 -10.51
N GLU A 387 -3.15 -5.62 -11.35
CA GLU A 387 -4.52 -5.78 -10.88
C GLU A 387 -4.68 -7.15 -10.21
N ILE A 388 -4.43 -7.17 -8.90
CA ILE A 388 -4.51 -8.38 -8.10
C ILE A 388 -5.96 -8.89 -8.05
N SER A 389 -6.13 -10.22 -8.10
CA SER A 389 -7.39 -10.93 -7.78
C SER A 389 -8.62 -10.64 -8.66
N SER A 390 -8.42 -10.04 -9.84
CA SER A 390 -9.43 -9.84 -10.89
C SER A 390 -9.06 -10.71 -12.12
N ASN A 391 -8.89 -10.11 -13.30
CA ASN A 391 -8.38 -10.75 -14.52
C ASN A 391 -6.84 -10.76 -14.62
N GLY A 392 -6.14 -10.05 -13.72
CA GLY A 392 -4.68 -9.97 -13.71
C GLY A 392 -4.10 -8.91 -14.65
N ASN A 393 -4.93 -7.99 -15.15
CA ASN A 393 -4.52 -6.90 -16.02
C ASN A 393 -3.40 -6.05 -15.40
N THR A 394 -2.72 -5.32 -16.27
CA THR A 394 -1.56 -4.50 -15.91
C THR A 394 -1.88 -3.02 -16.03
N GLN A 395 -1.50 -2.22 -15.04
CA GLN A 395 -1.70 -0.76 -15.09
C GLN A 395 -3.15 -0.31 -15.31
N THR A 396 -4.12 -1.07 -14.79
CA THR A 396 -5.56 -0.78 -14.95
C THR A 396 -5.93 0.59 -14.35
N VAL A 397 -6.54 1.48 -15.14
CA VAL A 397 -6.80 2.88 -14.76
C VAL A 397 -7.89 2.99 -13.69
N ASP A 398 -8.99 2.26 -13.81
CA ASP A 398 -10.07 2.26 -12.81
C ASP A 398 -9.71 1.52 -11.51
N VAL A 399 -8.54 0.86 -11.46
CA VAL A 399 -7.91 0.33 -10.24
C VAL A 399 -6.92 1.34 -9.63
N ILE A 400 -6.19 2.06 -10.48
CA ILE A 400 -5.29 3.14 -10.05
C ILE A 400 -6.08 4.28 -9.41
N PHE A 401 -7.24 4.64 -9.97
CA PHE A 401 -8.07 5.75 -9.49
C PHE A 401 -8.50 5.60 -8.02
N PRO A 402 -9.14 4.49 -7.58
CA PRO A 402 -9.49 4.30 -6.17
C PRO A 402 -8.25 4.14 -5.28
N ALA A 403 -7.11 3.67 -5.79
CA ALA A 403 -5.86 3.61 -5.03
C ALA A 403 -5.17 4.99 -4.88
N PHE A 404 -5.52 5.97 -5.73
CA PHE A 404 -4.86 7.27 -5.83
C PHE A 404 -4.83 8.10 -4.53
N PRO A 405 -5.87 8.09 -3.66
CA PRO A 405 -5.83 8.80 -2.38
C PRO A 405 -4.66 8.40 -1.48
N PHE A 406 -4.28 7.11 -1.48
CA PHE A 406 -3.08 6.65 -0.76
C PHE A 406 -1.82 7.33 -1.30
N PHE A 407 -1.63 7.36 -2.63
CA PHE A 407 -0.45 7.99 -3.21
C PHE A 407 -0.41 9.50 -2.98
N LEU A 408 -1.56 10.18 -3.03
CA LEU A 408 -1.62 11.61 -2.72
C LEU A 408 -1.21 11.91 -1.28
N TYR A 409 -1.68 11.13 -0.31
CA TYR A 409 -1.31 11.29 1.11
C TYR A 409 0.15 10.87 1.37
N THR A 410 0.57 9.73 0.84
CA THR A 410 1.85 9.09 1.17
C THR A 410 3.01 9.69 0.39
N ASN A 411 2.97 9.72 -0.94
CA ASN A 411 3.97 10.40 -1.78
C ASN A 411 3.43 10.59 -3.22
N PRO A 412 3.03 11.82 -3.62
CA PRO A 412 2.49 12.09 -4.96
C PRO A 412 3.43 11.73 -6.12
N LYS A 413 4.76 11.67 -5.89
CA LYS A 413 5.73 11.18 -6.90
C LYS A 413 5.38 9.79 -7.38
N TRP A 414 5.00 8.91 -6.46
CA TRP A 414 4.68 7.52 -6.80
C TRP A 414 3.40 7.43 -7.63
N GLY A 415 2.42 8.29 -7.36
CA GLY A 415 1.24 8.46 -8.21
C GLY A 415 1.62 8.92 -9.62
N ALA A 416 2.57 9.85 -9.75
CA ALA A 416 3.08 10.27 -11.06
C ALA A 416 3.79 9.12 -11.80
N TYR A 417 4.62 8.34 -11.12
CA TYR A 417 5.30 7.17 -11.69
C TYR A 417 4.32 6.09 -12.14
N LEU A 418 3.16 6.00 -11.49
CA LEU A 418 2.10 5.06 -11.80
C LEU A 418 1.30 5.50 -13.05
N LEU A 419 1.10 6.80 -13.26
CA LEU A 419 0.45 7.28 -14.49
C LEU A 419 1.39 7.25 -15.71
N GLN A 420 2.70 7.32 -15.47
CA GLN A 420 3.69 7.49 -16.53
C GLN A 420 3.71 6.37 -17.59
N PRO A 421 3.62 5.06 -17.26
CA PRO A 421 3.57 4.00 -18.27
C PRO A 421 2.41 4.15 -19.25
N LEU A 422 1.21 4.50 -18.76
CA LEU A 422 0.01 4.71 -19.60
C LEU A 422 0.21 5.89 -20.55
N ILE A 423 0.75 6.99 -20.03
CA ILE A 423 1.06 8.19 -20.80
C ILE A 423 2.12 7.89 -21.86
N GLU A 424 3.23 7.23 -21.50
CA GLU A 424 4.31 6.89 -22.44
C GLU A 424 3.80 6.02 -23.58
N HIS A 425 3.01 4.98 -23.26
CA HIS A 425 2.47 4.05 -24.25
C HIS A 425 1.48 4.73 -25.22
N GLN A 426 0.51 5.49 -24.72
CA GLN A 426 -0.48 6.16 -25.57
C GLN A 426 0.13 7.32 -26.37
N LYS A 427 1.10 8.06 -25.81
CA LYS A 427 1.86 9.08 -26.57
C LYS A 427 2.70 8.51 -27.69
N ALA A 428 3.15 7.25 -27.56
CA ALA A 428 3.86 6.55 -28.62
C ALA A 428 2.94 6.11 -29.78
N HIS A 429 1.65 6.47 -29.76
CA HIS A 429 0.64 6.08 -30.75
C HIS A 429 0.47 4.56 -30.88
N LEU A 430 0.69 3.83 -29.79
CA LEU A 430 0.55 2.37 -29.73
C LEU A 430 -0.88 1.92 -29.39
N TYR A 431 -1.85 2.84 -29.44
CA TYR A 431 -3.25 2.60 -29.17
C TYR A 431 -4.12 3.27 -30.23
N PRO A 432 -5.03 2.53 -30.90
CA PRO A 432 -5.78 3.09 -32.03
C PRO A 432 -7.02 3.90 -31.62
N ASN A 433 -7.54 3.71 -30.39
CA ASN A 433 -8.74 4.43 -29.94
C ASN A 433 -8.38 5.84 -29.45
N LYS A 434 -9.39 6.72 -29.45
CA LYS A 434 -9.23 8.13 -29.08
C LYS A 434 -9.50 8.42 -27.59
N TYR A 435 -10.11 7.49 -26.88
CA TYR A 435 -10.33 7.56 -25.43
C TYR A 435 -9.11 7.03 -24.67
N SER A 436 -9.09 7.14 -23.34
CA SER A 436 -8.02 6.55 -22.53
C SER A 436 -8.13 5.03 -22.51
N MET A 437 -7.02 4.35 -22.76
CA MET A 437 -6.89 2.91 -22.60
C MET A 437 -7.21 2.48 -21.16
N HIS A 438 -7.87 1.33 -21.00
CA HIS A 438 -8.21 0.72 -19.71
C HIS A 438 -6.97 0.20 -18.96
N ASP A 439 -6.14 -0.61 -19.62
CA ASP A 439 -4.97 -1.28 -19.02
C ASP A 439 -3.86 -1.45 -20.07
N LEU A 440 -2.62 -1.73 -19.64
CA LEU A 440 -1.46 -1.94 -20.51
C LEU A 440 -1.20 -3.41 -20.88
N GLY A 441 -2.16 -4.30 -20.70
CA GLY A 441 -2.03 -5.70 -21.08
C GLY A 441 -2.76 -6.65 -20.14
N ALA A 442 -3.23 -7.76 -20.71
CA ALA A 442 -4.17 -8.67 -20.07
C ALA A 442 -3.65 -9.42 -18.83
N HIS A 443 -2.33 -9.63 -18.70
CA HIS A 443 -1.76 -10.40 -17.59
C HIS A 443 -0.40 -9.87 -17.14
N PHE A 444 -0.27 -9.57 -15.84
CA PHE A 444 1.00 -9.22 -15.23
C PHE A 444 2.04 -10.35 -15.39
N PRO A 445 3.31 -10.03 -15.70
CA PRO A 445 3.93 -8.70 -15.83
C PRO A 445 4.06 -8.20 -17.30
N ASN A 446 3.10 -8.50 -18.17
CA ASN A 446 3.21 -8.29 -19.62
C ASN A 446 2.52 -6.99 -20.05
N PHE A 447 3.23 -5.86 -19.99
CA PHE A 447 2.72 -4.54 -20.34
C PHE A 447 2.85 -4.28 -21.85
N THR A 448 2.13 -5.08 -22.64
CA THR A 448 2.22 -5.11 -24.11
C THR A 448 1.26 -4.15 -24.83
N GLY A 449 0.27 -3.62 -24.11
CA GLY A 449 -0.78 -2.73 -24.61
C GLY A 449 -1.79 -3.41 -25.53
N HIS A 450 -2.68 -2.60 -26.10
CA HIS A 450 -3.79 -3.03 -26.95
C HIS A 450 -3.70 -2.38 -28.34
N TRP A 451 -2.71 -2.80 -29.13
CA TRP A 451 -2.49 -2.27 -30.48
C TRP A 451 -3.67 -2.54 -31.44
N ASP A 452 -4.50 -3.53 -31.11
CA ASP A 452 -5.74 -3.89 -31.80
C ASP A 452 -6.96 -3.03 -31.36
N GLY A 453 -6.81 -2.26 -30.28
CA GLY A 453 -7.87 -1.45 -29.70
C GLY A 453 -8.94 -2.23 -28.95
N GLN A 454 -8.65 -3.48 -28.55
CA GLN A 454 -9.59 -4.38 -27.88
C GLN A 454 -9.34 -4.47 -26.36
N ASP A 455 -9.04 -3.34 -25.74
CA ASP A 455 -9.05 -3.22 -24.29
C ASP A 455 -10.49 -3.25 -23.74
N GLU A 456 -10.62 -3.37 -22.42
CA GLU A 456 -11.93 -3.39 -21.79
C GLU A 456 -12.67 -2.06 -22.01
N TYR A 457 -13.93 -2.15 -22.43
CA TYR A 457 -14.65 -0.99 -22.95
C TYR A 457 -15.25 -0.11 -21.83
N MET A 458 -14.41 0.77 -21.29
CA MET A 458 -14.73 1.74 -20.22
C MET A 458 -14.39 3.20 -20.58
N PRO A 459 -14.68 3.70 -21.79
CA PRO A 459 -14.06 4.92 -22.29
C PRO A 459 -14.40 6.21 -21.51
N VAL A 460 -15.62 6.35 -20.96
CA VAL A 460 -15.99 7.53 -20.14
C VAL A 460 -15.32 7.47 -18.77
N GLU A 461 -15.28 6.27 -18.18
CA GLU A 461 -14.67 6.00 -16.88
C GLU A 461 -13.19 6.37 -16.93
N GLU A 462 -12.45 5.87 -17.92
CA GLU A 462 -11.00 6.05 -17.99
C GLU A 462 -10.57 7.44 -18.42
N CYS A 463 -11.28 8.07 -19.36
CA CYS A 463 -11.04 9.48 -19.67
C CYS A 463 -11.27 10.36 -18.44
N GLY A 464 -12.35 10.11 -17.68
CA GLY A 464 -12.66 10.84 -16.46
C GLY A 464 -11.60 10.65 -15.39
N ASN A 465 -11.25 9.39 -15.10
CA ASN A 465 -10.24 8.99 -14.13
C ASN A 465 -8.89 9.68 -14.42
N MET A 466 -8.40 9.61 -15.66
CA MET A 466 -7.11 10.19 -16.03
C MET A 466 -7.07 11.72 -15.92
N LEU A 467 -8.12 12.42 -16.32
CA LEU A 467 -8.19 13.88 -16.22
C LEU A 467 -8.26 14.35 -14.76
N ILE A 468 -9.02 13.65 -13.94
CA ILE A 468 -9.13 13.92 -12.50
C ILE A 468 -7.78 13.69 -11.81
N MET A 469 -7.14 12.54 -12.04
CA MET A 469 -5.83 12.24 -11.45
C MET A 469 -4.73 13.19 -11.93
N ALA A 470 -4.75 13.59 -13.20
CA ALA A 470 -3.82 14.57 -13.74
C ALA A 470 -3.96 15.93 -13.03
N LEU A 471 -5.19 16.42 -12.82
CA LEU A 471 -5.40 17.67 -12.10
C LEU A 471 -5.09 17.54 -10.60
N ALA A 472 -5.41 16.42 -9.97
CA ALA A 472 -5.07 16.17 -8.56
C ALA A 472 -3.55 16.16 -8.36
N LEU A 473 -2.80 15.52 -9.26
CA LEU A 473 -1.34 15.58 -9.26
C LEU A 473 -0.84 17.02 -9.43
N ILE A 474 -1.49 17.79 -10.32
CA ILE A 474 -1.14 19.21 -10.51
C ILE A 474 -1.37 20.01 -9.24
N ASN A 475 -2.52 19.85 -8.59
CA ASN A 475 -2.87 20.55 -7.36
C ASN A 475 -1.97 20.16 -6.18
N SER A 476 -1.33 18.98 -6.21
CA SER A 476 -0.38 18.60 -5.16
C SER A 476 0.87 19.49 -5.08
N PHE A 477 1.15 20.30 -6.12
CA PHE A 477 2.21 21.30 -6.15
C PHE A 477 1.78 22.70 -5.68
N THR A 478 0.50 22.91 -5.37
CA THR A 478 -0.09 24.25 -5.29
C THR A 478 -0.29 24.72 -3.85
N TYR A 479 0.68 24.41 -3.00
CA TYR A 479 0.71 24.77 -1.59
C TYR A 479 1.77 25.85 -1.33
N GLY A 480 1.57 26.64 -0.26
CA GLY A 480 2.54 27.64 0.19
C GLY A 480 3.55 27.03 1.17
N PRO A 481 3.25 27.04 2.48
CA PRO A 481 4.07 26.39 3.51
C PRO A 481 3.95 24.86 3.49
N ASP A 482 5.01 24.17 3.91
CA ASP A 482 5.14 22.70 3.81
C ASP A 482 4.10 21.90 4.62
N ASP A 483 3.45 22.51 5.61
CA ASP A 483 2.37 21.92 6.40
C ASP A 483 1.04 21.83 5.62
N GLN A 484 0.85 22.68 4.61
CA GLN A 484 -0.27 22.67 3.67
C GLN A 484 -0.06 21.73 2.47
N ALA A 485 1.09 21.06 2.39
CA ALA A 485 1.36 20.12 1.31
C ALA A 485 0.38 18.94 1.34
N GLN A 486 0.00 18.47 0.16
CA GLN A 486 -0.85 17.28 0.00
C GLN A 486 -0.26 16.04 0.71
N SER A 487 1.07 15.95 0.72
CA SER A 487 1.84 14.97 1.48
C SER A 487 2.97 15.64 2.23
N ILE A 488 2.89 15.62 3.56
CA ILE A 488 3.95 16.12 4.44
C ILE A 488 5.26 15.33 4.31
N TRP A 489 5.21 14.09 3.85
CA TRP A 489 6.41 13.26 3.68
C TRP A 489 7.26 13.72 2.51
N SER A 490 6.58 14.26 1.50
CA SER A 490 7.21 14.73 0.28
C SER A 490 7.99 16.04 0.48
N THR A 491 7.87 16.72 1.64
CA THR A 491 8.55 18.00 1.92
C THR A 491 9.88 17.86 2.66
N VAL A 492 10.18 16.67 3.21
CA VAL A 492 11.29 16.42 4.15
C VAL A 492 12.70 16.41 3.49
N GLY A 493 12.75 16.45 2.15
CA GLY A 493 13.97 16.36 1.35
C GLY A 493 14.68 17.69 1.02
N ALA A 494 15.86 17.58 0.42
CA ALA A 494 16.59 18.74 -0.10
C ALA A 494 15.73 19.48 -1.14
N LYS A 495 15.64 20.82 -1.03
CA LYS A 495 14.91 21.63 -2.01
C LYS A 495 15.62 21.55 -3.38
N PRO A 496 14.88 21.33 -4.48
CA PRO A 496 15.47 21.20 -5.80
C PRO A 496 16.19 22.50 -6.16
N VAL A 497 17.45 22.37 -6.58
CA VAL A 497 18.15 23.48 -7.21
C VAL A 497 17.65 23.55 -8.64
N LEU A 498 17.17 24.72 -9.09
CA LEU A 498 16.78 24.96 -10.48
C LEU A 498 18.01 24.86 -11.38
N THR A 499 18.44 23.66 -11.72
CA THR A 499 19.34 23.39 -12.84
C THR A 499 18.49 23.17 -14.08
N ALA A 500 19.03 23.52 -15.25
CA ALA A 500 18.37 23.24 -16.51
C ALA A 500 18.26 21.72 -16.67
N THR A 501 17.10 21.14 -16.30
CA THR A 501 16.76 19.76 -16.65
C THR A 501 17.02 19.59 -18.13
N THR A 502 17.85 18.62 -18.49
CA THR A 502 18.05 18.28 -19.90
C THR A 502 16.72 17.83 -20.52
N SER A 503 16.57 17.89 -21.84
CA SER A 503 15.27 17.65 -22.51
C SER A 503 14.67 16.25 -22.23
N ASN A 504 15.47 15.29 -21.76
CA ASN A 504 15.10 13.88 -21.61
C ASN A 504 14.93 13.41 -20.15
N GLU A 505 15.07 14.29 -19.16
CA GLU A 505 14.90 13.95 -17.75
C GLU A 505 13.44 14.16 -17.31
N SER A 506 12.89 13.22 -16.55
CA SER A 506 11.56 13.34 -15.95
C SER A 506 11.50 14.57 -15.03
N VAL A 507 10.34 15.24 -15.00
CA VAL A 507 10.07 16.32 -14.04
C VAL A 507 10.10 15.81 -12.59
N PHE A 508 9.96 14.49 -12.42
CA PHE A 508 9.92 13.79 -11.15
C PHE A 508 11.15 12.89 -10.96
N SER A 509 12.34 13.30 -11.40
CA SER A 509 13.55 12.49 -11.26
C SER A 509 14.02 12.34 -9.80
N LEU A 510 14.89 11.35 -9.57
CA LEU A 510 15.54 11.01 -8.30
C LEU A 510 17.05 11.32 -8.36
N THR A 511 17.47 12.24 -9.22
CA THR A 511 18.89 12.56 -9.44
C THR A 511 19.50 13.38 -8.29
N ASN A 512 18.68 14.12 -7.54
CA ASN A 512 19.12 14.99 -6.44
C ASN A 512 18.77 14.42 -5.05
N MET A 513 19.08 13.15 -4.78
CA MET A 513 18.86 12.58 -3.45
C MET A 513 19.77 13.21 -2.40
N GLY A 514 19.19 13.50 -1.23
CA GLY A 514 19.86 14.09 -0.08
C GLY A 514 20.10 13.12 1.07
N THR A 515 20.46 13.70 2.21
CA THR A 515 20.60 13.03 3.50
C THR A 515 19.71 13.69 4.56
N MET A 516 19.15 12.91 5.47
CA MET A 516 18.42 13.41 6.66
C MET A 516 18.86 12.62 7.88
N ASN A 517 19.28 13.28 8.96
CA ASN A 517 19.74 12.62 10.19
C ASN A 517 20.78 11.52 9.93
N ASN A 518 21.75 11.79 9.05
CA ASN A 518 22.75 10.84 8.54
C ASN A 518 22.22 9.64 7.73
N MET A 519 20.91 9.57 7.43
CA MET A 519 20.33 8.61 6.51
C MET A 519 20.50 9.13 5.07
N ALA A 520 21.25 8.40 4.24
CA ALA A 520 21.37 8.68 2.81
C ALA A 520 20.10 8.28 2.03
N TYR A 521 20.03 8.63 0.74
CA TYR A 521 18.94 8.28 -0.18
C TYR A 521 17.57 8.85 0.20
N ILE A 522 17.54 10.07 0.75
CA ILE A 522 16.29 10.81 0.95
C ILE A 522 15.94 11.50 -0.36
N ASP A 523 14.69 11.40 -0.79
CA ASP A 523 14.23 11.99 -2.04
C ASP A 523 14.38 13.52 -1.99
N GLU A 524 14.55 14.16 -3.16
CA GLU A 524 14.39 15.63 -3.22
C GLU A 524 12.97 16.03 -2.81
N SER A 525 12.78 17.19 -2.20
CA SER A 525 11.44 17.62 -1.79
C SER A 525 10.55 17.93 -2.99
N TRP A 526 9.28 17.57 -2.85
CA TRP A 526 8.18 17.90 -3.75
C TRP A 526 7.74 19.34 -3.49
N VAL A 527 8.46 20.31 -4.07
CA VAL A 527 8.34 21.73 -3.68
C VAL A 527 7.11 22.41 -4.27
N GLY A 528 6.35 23.09 -3.41
CA GLY A 528 5.23 23.95 -3.76
C GLY A 528 5.61 25.36 -4.25
N GLY A 529 4.62 26.23 -4.42
CA GLY A 529 4.82 27.61 -4.88
C GLY A 529 5.35 27.74 -6.32
N ALA A 530 6.04 28.84 -6.62
CA ALA A 530 6.45 29.19 -7.99
C ALA A 530 7.31 28.11 -8.68
N GLN A 531 8.22 27.47 -7.95
CA GLN A 531 9.07 26.41 -8.51
C GLN A 531 8.28 25.14 -8.84
N GLY A 532 7.34 24.75 -7.97
CA GLY A 532 6.42 23.64 -8.23
C GLY A 532 5.53 23.90 -9.44
N ILE A 533 5.05 25.14 -9.58
CA ILE A 533 4.22 25.57 -10.71
C ILE A 533 4.97 25.46 -12.05
N ASP A 534 6.24 25.83 -12.10
CA ASP A 534 7.02 25.72 -13.35
C ASP A 534 7.28 24.25 -13.72
N LYS A 535 7.60 23.39 -12.73
CA LYS A 535 7.72 21.94 -12.93
C LYS A 535 6.43 21.36 -13.49
N VAL A 536 5.30 21.65 -12.86
CA VAL A 536 4.02 21.06 -13.25
C VAL A 536 3.51 21.60 -14.58
N LYS A 537 3.75 22.88 -14.92
CA LYS A 537 3.47 23.43 -16.25
C LYS A 537 4.27 22.71 -17.34
N LYS A 538 5.54 22.40 -17.09
CA LYS A 538 6.38 21.61 -18.01
C LYS A 538 5.78 20.21 -18.22
N TRP A 539 5.40 19.52 -17.14
CA TRP A 539 4.77 18.19 -17.25
C TRP A 539 3.43 18.26 -17.98
N ALA A 540 2.52 19.15 -17.57
CA ALA A 540 1.20 19.31 -18.16
C ALA A 540 1.28 19.69 -19.65
N SER A 541 2.23 20.55 -20.04
CA SER A 541 2.47 20.89 -21.46
C SER A 541 2.89 19.68 -22.28
N ASN A 542 3.71 18.79 -21.71
CA ASN A 542 4.18 17.58 -22.41
C ASN A 542 3.08 16.55 -22.64
N VAL A 543 2.02 16.54 -21.83
CA VAL A 543 0.90 15.58 -21.93
C VAL A 543 -0.39 16.20 -22.47
N TYR A 544 -0.40 17.51 -22.74
CA TYR A 544 -1.62 18.26 -23.02
C TYR A 544 -2.43 17.71 -24.20
N ASP A 545 -1.78 17.39 -25.32
CA ASP A 545 -2.47 16.90 -26.52
C ASP A 545 -3.19 15.57 -26.26
N LEU A 546 -2.61 14.71 -25.42
CA LEU A 546 -3.23 13.45 -25.01
C LEU A 546 -4.44 13.71 -24.08
N LEU A 547 -4.30 14.61 -23.11
CA LEU A 547 -5.43 15.02 -22.24
C LEU A 547 -6.57 15.65 -23.05
N GLN A 548 -6.23 16.46 -24.05
CA GLN A 548 -7.20 17.09 -24.96
C GLN A 548 -7.94 16.03 -25.77
N GLN A 549 -7.22 15.01 -26.28
CA GLN A 549 -7.83 13.90 -27.01
C GLN A 549 -8.91 13.18 -26.20
N TRP A 550 -8.63 12.87 -24.93
CA TRP A 550 -9.59 12.24 -24.02
C TRP A 550 -10.77 13.18 -23.70
N THR A 551 -10.51 14.47 -23.56
CA THR A 551 -11.55 15.48 -23.32
C THR A 551 -12.53 15.59 -24.50
N LEU A 552 -12.04 15.50 -25.73
CA LEU A 552 -12.89 15.48 -26.92
C LEU A 552 -13.87 14.29 -26.94
N TYR A 553 -13.47 13.15 -26.38
CA TYR A 553 -14.38 12.01 -26.21
C TYR A 553 -15.44 12.30 -25.14
N LEU A 554 -15.04 12.88 -24.00
CA LEU A 554 -15.98 13.25 -22.93
C LEU A 554 -16.98 14.33 -23.34
N GLU A 555 -16.61 15.26 -24.22
CA GLU A 555 -17.52 16.27 -24.77
C GLU A 555 -18.78 15.63 -25.38
N GLU A 556 -18.62 14.49 -26.08
CA GLU A 556 -19.71 13.78 -26.73
C GLU A 556 -20.44 12.79 -25.79
N PHE A 557 -19.71 12.10 -24.91
CA PHE A 557 -20.24 10.94 -24.19
C PHE A 557 -20.39 11.09 -22.66
N SER A 558 -19.94 12.19 -22.04
CA SER A 558 -20.02 12.34 -20.58
C SER A 558 -21.44 12.53 -20.06
N LEU A 559 -22.25 13.42 -20.65
CA LEU A 559 -23.62 13.65 -20.18
C LEU A 559 -24.54 12.45 -20.43
N TYR A 560 -24.36 11.79 -21.57
CA TYR A 560 -25.13 10.62 -21.99
C TYR A 560 -24.21 9.43 -22.31
N PRO A 561 -23.67 8.76 -21.28
CA PRO A 561 -22.80 7.61 -21.50
C PRO A 561 -23.52 6.52 -22.30
N SER A 562 -22.88 6.10 -23.39
CA SER A 562 -23.33 4.95 -24.18
C SER A 562 -23.29 3.66 -23.35
N ASN A 563 -23.85 2.57 -23.88
CA ASN A 563 -23.77 1.27 -23.23
C ASN A 563 -22.30 0.81 -23.14
N GLN A 564 -21.73 0.91 -21.94
CA GLN A 564 -20.33 0.61 -21.62
C GLN A 564 -20.23 0.05 -20.20
N LEU A 565 -19.06 -0.47 -19.85
CA LEU A 565 -18.72 -0.81 -18.47
C LEU A 565 -18.27 0.45 -17.71
N SER A 566 -18.39 0.39 -16.39
CA SER A 566 -17.73 1.29 -15.44
C SER A 566 -16.88 0.42 -14.51
N THR A 567 -16.18 1.04 -13.56
CA THR A 567 -15.41 0.34 -12.52
C THR A 567 -16.24 -0.65 -11.67
N ASP A 568 -17.57 -0.59 -11.75
CA ASP A 568 -18.48 -1.58 -11.18
C ASP A 568 -18.84 -2.65 -12.22
N ASP A 569 -17.83 -3.14 -12.94
CA ASP A 569 -17.90 -4.07 -14.08
C ASP A 569 -18.59 -5.40 -13.75
N PHE A 570 -18.37 -5.91 -12.53
CA PHE A 570 -19.04 -7.08 -11.96
C PHE A 570 -20.56 -6.92 -11.86
N ALA A 571 -21.08 -5.70 -11.88
CA ALA A 571 -22.50 -5.40 -11.90
C ALA A 571 -23.08 -5.28 -13.33
N GLY A 572 -22.22 -5.38 -14.35
CA GLY A 572 -22.56 -5.47 -15.76
C GLY A 572 -22.73 -4.13 -16.49
N TRP A 573 -22.87 -4.23 -17.81
CA TRP A 573 -23.05 -3.11 -18.75
C TRP A 573 -24.34 -2.37 -18.49
N LEU A 574 -24.28 -1.03 -18.48
CA LEU A 574 -25.46 -0.20 -18.27
C LEU A 574 -25.26 1.18 -18.96
N PRO A 575 -26.16 1.59 -19.89
CA PRO A 575 -26.12 2.92 -20.48
C PRO A 575 -26.69 3.97 -19.53
N LEU A 576 -26.39 5.25 -19.77
CA LEU A 576 -26.96 6.38 -19.04
C LEU A 576 -26.79 6.25 -17.50
N GLN A 577 -25.68 5.66 -17.07
CA GLN A 577 -25.30 5.54 -15.67
C GLN A 577 -25.07 6.92 -15.06
N THR A 578 -25.78 7.22 -13.97
CA THR A 578 -25.77 8.55 -13.37
C THR A 578 -24.41 8.90 -12.75
N ASN A 579 -23.79 7.96 -12.03
CA ASN A 579 -22.49 8.21 -11.40
C ASN A 579 -21.36 8.29 -12.45
N LEU A 580 -21.39 7.44 -13.47
CA LEU A 580 -20.43 7.48 -14.59
C LEU A 580 -20.51 8.81 -15.35
N ALA A 581 -21.73 9.31 -15.60
CA ALA A 581 -21.92 10.61 -16.23
C ALA A 581 -21.32 11.75 -15.38
N LEU A 582 -21.56 11.70 -14.07
CA LEU A 582 -21.00 12.67 -13.13
C LEU A 582 -19.47 12.68 -13.16
N LYS A 583 -18.84 11.50 -13.18
CA LYS A 583 -17.39 11.37 -13.29
C LYS A 583 -16.84 12.02 -14.57
N GLY A 584 -17.47 11.75 -15.72
CA GLY A 584 -17.10 12.38 -16.99
C GLY A 584 -17.24 13.91 -16.96
N ILE A 585 -18.30 14.43 -16.34
CA ILE A 585 -18.54 15.87 -16.18
C ILE A 585 -17.47 16.53 -15.30
N VAL A 586 -17.09 15.88 -14.19
CA VAL A 586 -15.96 16.34 -13.34
C VAL A 586 -14.64 16.30 -14.12
N GLY A 587 -14.44 15.30 -14.99
CA GLY A 587 -13.30 15.24 -15.91
C GLY A 587 -13.22 16.44 -16.88
N LEU A 588 -14.35 16.86 -17.46
CA LEU A 588 -14.41 18.07 -18.30
C LEU A 588 -14.05 19.34 -17.51
N LYS A 589 -14.57 19.45 -16.29
CA LYS A 589 -14.23 20.56 -15.38
C LYS A 589 -12.74 20.53 -15.03
N ALA A 590 -12.17 19.34 -14.78
CA ALA A 590 -10.74 19.18 -14.52
C ALA A 590 -9.88 19.66 -15.68
N PHE A 591 -10.20 19.26 -16.92
CA PHE A 591 -9.48 19.73 -18.10
C PHE A 591 -9.54 21.26 -18.27
N SER A 592 -10.67 21.89 -17.93
CA SER A 592 -10.80 23.36 -17.99
C SER A 592 -9.76 24.07 -17.11
N GLU A 593 -9.44 23.52 -15.94
CA GLU A 593 -8.44 24.08 -15.01
C GLU A 593 -7.00 23.78 -15.46
N ILE A 594 -6.77 22.64 -16.13
CA ILE A 594 -5.50 22.33 -16.78
C ILE A 594 -5.24 23.30 -17.94
N ALA A 595 -6.25 23.55 -18.78
CA ALA A 595 -6.15 24.52 -19.88
C ALA A 595 -5.88 25.94 -19.37
N ALA A 596 -6.54 26.35 -18.27
CA ALA A 596 -6.30 27.64 -17.63
C ALA A 596 -4.85 27.77 -17.12
N LEU A 597 -4.29 26.72 -16.50
CA LEU A 597 -2.91 26.70 -16.02
C LEU A 597 -1.88 26.92 -17.14
N LEU A 598 -2.18 26.41 -18.34
CA LEU A 598 -1.31 26.50 -19.52
C LEU A 598 -1.63 27.72 -20.40
N HIS A 599 -2.35 28.72 -19.87
CA HIS A 599 -2.70 29.96 -20.57
C HIS A 599 -3.48 29.74 -21.88
N ARG A 600 -4.43 28.80 -21.87
CA ARG A 600 -5.36 28.52 -22.98
C ARG A 600 -6.79 28.94 -22.60
N PRO A 601 -7.08 30.26 -22.54
CA PRO A 601 -8.33 30.77 -21.97
C PRO A 601 -9.57 30.34 -22.75
N ASP A 602 -9.52 30.29 -24.08
CA ASP A 602 -10.67 29.91 -24.92
C ASP A 602 -11.10 28.46 -24.68
N GLU A 603 -10.13 27.53 -24.57
CA GLU A 603 -10.39 26.12 -24.24
C GLU A 603 -10.90 25.98 -22.80
N ALA A 604 -10.29 26.70 -21.86
CA ALA A 604 -10.71 26.71 -20.46
C ALA A 604 -12.16 27.19 -20.32
N GLU A 605 -12.54 28.28 -21.00
CA GLU A 605 -13.90 28.80 -20.98
C GLU A 605 -14.90 27.83 -21.64
N LYS A 606 -14.55 27.24 -22.79
CA LYS A 606 -15.39 26.24 -23.48
C LYS A 606 -15.78 25.10 -22.54
N TYR A 607 -14.78 24.42 -21.95
CA TYR A 607 -15.03 23.23 -21.14
C TYR A 607 -15.61 23.55 -19.77
N ARG A 608 -15.31 24.73 -19.21
CA ARG A 608 -15.98 25.23 -17.99
C ARG A 608 -17.49 25.41 -18.24
N ASN A 609 -17.87 26.18 -19.25
CA ASN A 609 -19.28 26.43 -19.58
C ASN A 609 -20.04 25.13 -19.92
N MET A 610 -19.37 24.21 -20.62
CA MET A 610 -19.93 22.91 -20.95
C MET A 610 -20.18 22.06 -19.70
N SER A 611 -19.19 21.93 -18.82
CA SER A 611 -19.33 21.16 -17.59
C SER A 611 -20.43 21.74 -16.67
N GLU A 612 -20.55 23.06 -16.58
CA GLU A 612 -21.63 23.76 -15.83
C GLU A 612 -23.02 23.54 -16.45
N THR A 613 -23.09 23.46 -17.78
CA THR A 613 -24.35 23.13 -18.47
C THR A 613 -24.72 21.66 -18.24
N TYR A 614 -23.74 20.76 -18.33
CA TYR A 614 -23.95 19.33 -18.16
C TYR A 614 -24.34 18.98 -16.73
N ILE A 615 -23.76 19.61 -15.70
CA ILE A 615 -24.16 19.33 -14.31
C ILE A 615 -25.60 19.76 -14.03
N ALA A 616 -26.06 20.88 -14.61
CA ALA A 616 -27.44 21.33 -14.48
C ALA A 616 -28.43 20.36 -15.15
N GLN A 617 -28.08 19.82 -16.34
CA GLN A 617 -28.89 18.83 -17.02
C GLN A 617 -28.85 17.47 -16.30
N TRP A 618 -27.67 17.06 -15.83
CA TRP A 618 -27.46 15.85 -15.04
C TRP A 618 -28.30 15.85 -13.77
N GLU A 619 -28.43 16.98 -13.06
CA GLU A 619 -29.28 17.03 -11.87
C GLU A 619 -30.75 16.72 -12.22
N ILE A 620 -31.25 17.25 -13.34
CA ILE A 620 -32.64 17.03 -13.77
C ILE A 620 -32.86 15.54 -14.12
N GLU A 621 -31.93 14.94 -14.87
CA GLU A 621 -32.08 13.60 -15.40
C GLU A 621 -31.63 12.49 -14.45
N GLY A 622 -30.62 12.75 -13.62
CA GLY A 622 -30.03 11.81 -12.69
C GLY A 622 -30.79 11.70 -11.37
N THR A 623 -31.57 12.71 -10.99
CA THR A 623 -32.28 12.72 -9.70
C THR A 623 -33.60 11.95 -9.73
N ALA A 624 -33.96 11.30 -8.63
CA ALA A 624 -35.26 10.66 -8.44
C ALA A 624 -36.41 11.68 -8.50
N PRO A 625 -37.63 11.29 -8.93
CA PRO A 625 -38.77 12.22 -9.07
C PRO A 625 -39.16 12.96 -7.79
N ASP A 626 -38.97 12.34 -6.62
CA ASP A 626 -39.23 12.93 -5.30
C ASP A 626 -38.06 13.79 -4.78
N LYS A 627 -36.98 13.88 -5.57
CA LYS A 627 -35.75 14.61 -5.28
C LYS A 627 -34.94 14.07 -4.10
N SER A 628 -35.22 12.87 -3.60
CA SER A 628 -34.57 12.32 -2.40
C SER A 628 -33.13 11.84 -2.65
N HIS A 629 -32.84 11.25 -3.81
CA HIS A 629 -31.55 10.66 -4.14
C HIS A 629 -31.28 10.68 -5.65
N ALA A 630 -30.06 10.29 -6.05
CA ALA A 630 -29.74 10.04 -7.46
C ALA A 630 -30.06 8.60 -7.88
N LYS A 631 -30.68 8.46 -9.04
CA LYS A 631 -31.00 7.18 -9.70
C LYS A 631 -29.73 6.48 -10.15
N LEU A 632 -29.77 5.16 -10.29
CA LEU A 632 -28.67 4.40 -10.89
C LEU A 632 -28.46 4.76 -12.37
N ALA A 633 -29.56 4.83 -13.13
CA ALA A 633 -29.55 5.27 -14.52
C ALA A 633 -30.71 6.23 -14.80
N TYR A 634 -30.53 7.15 -15.74
CA TYR A 634 -31.50 8.22 -16.01
C TYR A 634 -32.91 7.69 -16.32
N PHE A 635 -33.00 6.57 -17.03
CA PHE A 635 -34.28 5.97 -17.43
C PHE A 635 -34.94 5.11 -16.34
N TRP A 636 -34.29 4.90 -15.18
CA TRP A 636 -34.76 3.97 -14.15
C TRP A 636 -35.18 4.70 -12.86
N PRO A 637 -36.44 5.19 -12.77
CA PRO A 637 -36.88 6.10 -11.70
C PRO A 637 -36.93 5.52 -10.29
N GLY A 638 -37.04 4.20 -10.13
CA GLY A 638 -37.07 3.52 -8.82
C GLY A 638 -35.72 2.95 -8.38
N SER A 639 -34.65 3.26 -9.11
CA SER A 639 -33.29 2.83 -8.78
C SER A 639 -32.55 3.90 -7.99
N TRP A 640 -31.43 3.53 -7.38
CA TRP A 640 -30.53 4.44 -6.68
C TRP A 640 -29.08 3.99 -6.82
N THR A 641 -28.13 4.90 -6.67
CA THR A 641 -26.68 4.61 -6.69
C THR A 641 -25.95 5.44 -5.63
N THR A 642 -24.87 4.87 -5.09
CA THR A 642 -23.87 5.62 -4.34
C THR A 642 -23.11 6.54 -5.30
N LEU A 643 -23.01 7.84 -4.96
CA LEU A 643 -22.29 8.83 -5.77
C LEU A 643 -20.88 9.07 -5.24
N TYR A 644 -20.02 8.06 -5.36
CA TYR A 644 -18.62 8.17 -4.96
C TYR A 644 -17.83 9.19 -5.82
N SER A 645 -18.31 9.54 -7.02
CA SER A 645 -17.66 10.56 -7.87
C SER A 645 -17.73 11.99 -7.33
N LEU A 646 -18.61 12.25 -6.33
CA LEU A 646 -18.59 13.52 -5.59
C LEU A 646 -17.25 13.74 -4.85
N TYR A 647 -16.56 12.66 -4.48
CA TYR A 647 -15.23 12.76 -3.90
C TYR A 647 -14.24 13.51 -4.79
N ALA A 648 -14.26 13.26 -6.11
CA ALA A 648 -13.34 13.90 -7.04
C ALA A 648 -13.60 15.41 -7.16
N ASP A 649 -14.86 15.83 -7.15
CA ASP A 649 -15.25 17.25 -7.14
C ASP A 649 -14.69 17.97 -5.91
N ALA A 650 -14.85 17.38 -4.72
CA ALA A 650 -14.29 17.90 -3.48
C ALA A 650 -12.76 17.89 -3.46
N LEU A 651 -12.12 16.78 -3.86
CA LEU A 651 -10.66 16.61 -3.89
C LEU A 651 -9.98 17.64 -4.81
N LEU A 652 -10.63 17.98 -5.92
CA LEU A 652 -10.14 18.97 -6.88
C LEU A 652 -10.46 20.42 -6.49
N CYS A 653 -11.06 20.63 -5.32
CA CYS A 653 -11.42 21.94 -4.78
C CYS A 653 -12.49 22.67 -5.60
N PHE A 654 -13.42 21.92 -6.18
CA PHE A 654 -14.55 22.47 -6.93
C PHE A 654 -15.78 22.74 -6.04
N HIS A 655 -15.70 22.37 -4.75
CA HIS A 655 -16.77 22.52 -3.76
C HIS A 655 -16.33 23.36 -2.52
N PRO A 656 -16.11 24.68 -2.69
CA PRO A 656 -15.65 25.56 -1.61
C PRO A 656 -16.54 25.55 -0.35
N THR A 657 -17.83 25.22 -0.44
CA THR A 657 -18.69 25.09 0.77
C THR A 657 -18.21 24.00 1.72
N LEU A 658 -17.56 22.96 1.21
CA LEU A 658 -16.95 21.89 2.01
C LEU A 658 -15.48 22.21 2.34
N THR A 659 -14.73 22.75 1.38
CA THR A 659 -13.27 22.92 1.49
C THR A 659 -12.82 24.26 2.07
N ASN A 660 -13.69 25.25 2.28
CA ASN A 660 -13.36 26.55 2.87
C ASN A 660 -13.96 26.78 4.27
N LYS A 661 -14.57 25.77 4.91
CA LYS A 661 -15.09 25.91 6.29
C LYS A 661 -13.94 26.01 7.29
N THR A 662 -13.49 27.24 7.56
CA THR A 662 -12.66 27.60 8.72
C THR A 662 -13.56 28.03 9.88
N GLU A 663 -13.91 27.11 10.78
CA GLU A 663 -14.38 27.51 12.11
C GLU A 663 -13.23 27.44 13.13
N GLY A 664 -12.69 28.61 13.50
CA GLY A 664 -12.13 28.89 14.82
C GLY A 664 -10.82 28.22 15.21
N LEU A 665 -9.71 28.58 14.57
CA LEU A 665 -8.36 28.33 15.07
C LEU A 665 -8.17 29.02 16.44
N SER A 666 -8.22 28.26 17.54
CA SER A 666 -7.64 28.67 18.83
C SER A 666 -6.34 27.91 19.05
N GLU A 667 -5.25 28.69 19.12
CA GLU A 667 -3.89 28.37 19.57
C GLU A 667 -3.67 26.96 20.16
N GLY A 668 -3.10 26.08 19.35
CA GLY A 668 -2.53 24.81 19.78
C GLY A 668 -1.45 24.40 18.80
N GLY A 669 -0.25 24.96 18.92
CA GLY A 669 0.89 24.59 18.09
C GLY A 669 1.12 23.09 18.17
N SER A 670 1.00 22.39 17.04
CA SER A 670 1.41 21.00 16.93
C SER A 670 2.94 20.94 16.93
N GLU A 671 3.53 20.68 18.10
CA GLU A 671 4.89 20.16 18.15
C GLU A 671 4.91 18.82 17.40
N PHE A 672 5.56 18.82 16.25
CA PHE A 672 5.91 17.62 15.50
C PHE A 672 6.81 16.72 16.37
N ALA A 673 6.74 15.41 16.16
CA ALA A 673 7.80 14.51 16.63
C ALA A 673 9.05 14.70 15.76
N SER A 674 9.80 15.79 15.97
CA SER A 674 11.07 16.04 15.31
C SER A 674 12.15 16.40 16.32
N ALA A 675 13.33 15.82 16.10
CA ALA A 675 14.55 16.16 16.80
C ALA A 675 15.02 17.59 16.42
N ASP A 676 15.31 18.34 17.47
CA ASP A 676 16.07 19.59 17.59
C ASP A 676 15.50 20.90 17.03
N GLY A 677 15.60 21.92 17.89
CA GLY A 677 14.93 23.20 17.75
C GLY A 677 15.75 24.28 17.08
N SER A 678 15.05 25.22 16.46
CA SER A 678 15.49 26.62 16.39
C SER A 678 14.29 27.54 16.20
N THR A 679 14.50 28.79 16.58
CA THR A 679 13.56 29.76 17.14
C THR A 679 12.67 30.51 16.15
N GLY A 680 11.43 30.72 16.62
CA GLY A 680 10.39 31.70 16.27
C GLY A 680 10.64 32.78 15.21
N GLN A 681 9.63 32.95 14.33
CA GLN A 681 9.39 34.18 13.59
C GLN A 681 7.88 34.44 13.42
N GLU A 682 7.49 35.70 13.55
CA GLU A 682 6.11 36.21 13.67
C GLU A 682 5.26 36.04 12.39
N VAL A 683 3.95 35.89 12.62
CA VAL A 683 2.87 35.72 11.62
C VAL A 683 2.60 37.03 10.88
N LEU A 684 2.59 36.97 9.54
CA LEU A 684 2.03 38.02 8.68
C LEU A 684 1.20 37.42 7.54
N GLU A 685 -0.02 37.98 7.44
CA GLU A 685 -0.97 38.07 6.32
C GLU A 685 -1.80 36.83 5.92
N GLU A 686 -3.09 37.11 5.71
CA GLU A 686 -4.16 36.20 5.29
C GLU A 686 -3.77 35.42 4.02
N GLY A 687 -3.89 34.09 4.06
CA GLY A 687 -3.47 33.20 2.98
C GLY A 687 -4.12 33.54 1.64
N GLU A 688 -3.29 33.77 0.62
CA GLU A 688 -3.74 33.93 -0.77
C GLU A 688 -4.52 32.70 -1.22
N SER A 689 -5.71 32.90 -1.79
CA SER A 689 -6.52 31.78 -2.32
C SER A 689 -5.76 30.98 -3.39
N MET A 690 -5.96 29.65 -3.42
CA MET A 690 -5.27 28.71 -4.31
C MET A 690 -5.33 29.09 -5.82
N GLY A 691 -6.34 29.86 -6.23
CA GLY A 691 -6.43 30.44 -7.58
C GLY A 691 -5.34 31.48 -7.87
N SER A 692 -5.07 32.39 -6.93
CA SER A 692 -4.04 33.45 -7.05
C SER A 692 -2.65 32.85 -7.29
N VAL A 693 -2.34 31.77 -6.56
CA VAL A 693 -1.04 31.10 -6.61
C VAL A 693 -0.74 30.48 -7.99
N MET A 694 -1.76 30.02 -8.73
CA MET A 694 -1.59 29.40 -10.05
C MET A 694 -1.82 30.33 -11.25
N GLY A 695 -2.22 31.59 -11.03
CA GLY A 695 -2.78 32.44 -12.09
C GLY A 695 -4.12 31.94 -12.61
N ARG A 696 -4.84 31.11 -11.83
CA ARG A 696 -6.21 30.66 -12.13
C ARG A 696 -7.21 31.58 -11.44
N THR A 697 -8.42 31.67 -11.96
CA THR A 697 -9.50 32.34 -11.24
C THR A 697 -9.89 31.50 -10.02
N PRO A 698 -9.91 32.07 -8.80
CA PRO A 698 -10.35 31.34 -7.61
C PRO A 698 -11.77 30.81 -7.80
N ILE A 699 -12.00 29.54 -7.43
CA ILE A 699 -13.33 28.93 -7.43
C ILE A 699 -14.05 29.39 -6.16
N THR A 700 -15.07 30.23 -6.33
CA THR A 700 -15.81 30.86 -5.22
C THR A 700 -17.22 30.31 -5.04
N LYS A 701 -17.66 29.43 -5.94
CA LYS A 701 -18.98 28.80 -5.94
C LYS A 701 -18.82 27.31 -6.20
N ASP A 702 -19.64 26.51 -5.53
CA ASP A 702 -19.73 25.07 -5.76
C ASP A 702 -20.09 24.76 -7.21
N PHE A 703 -19.28 23.91 -7.83
CA PHE A 703 -19.52 23.38 -9.17
C PHE A 703 -20.72 22.43 -9.15
N ILE A 704 -20.69 21.43 -8.27
CA ILE A 704 -21.84 20.57 -7.97
C ILE A 704 -22.62 21.21 -6.81
N PRO A 705 -23.93 21.48 -6.95
CA PRO A 705 -24.69 22.12 -5.88
C PRO A 705 -24.66 21.34 -4.54
N ASP A 706 -24.44 22.03 -3.42
CA ASP A 706 -24.32 21.46 -2.06
C ASP A 706 -25.54 20.65 -1.61
N HIS A 707 -26.72 20.99 -2.10
CA HIS A 707 -27.93 20.22 -1.82
C HIS A 707 -27.86 18.79 -2.37
N ILE A 708 -27.01 18.50 -3.36
CA ILE A 708 -26.83 17.14 -3.92
C ILE A 708 -26.03 16.29 -2.94
N TYR A 709 -24.96 16.85 -2.38
CA TYR A 709 -24.18 16.22 -1.31
C TYR A 709 -25.06 15.93 -0.10
N THR A 710 -25.82 16.93 0.37
CA THR A 710 -26.70 16.79 1.54
C THR A 710 -27.76 15.71 1.31
N ARG A 711 -28.50 15.76 0.20
CA ARG A 711 -29.54 14.78 -0.12
C ARG A 711 -28.99 13.35 -0.20
N GLN A 712 -27.82 13.16 -0.81
CA GLN A 712 -27.21 11.85 -0.91
C GLN A 712 -26.67 11.34 0.41
N SER A 713 -26.06 12.21 1.21
CA SER A 713 -25.66 11.89 2.58
C SER A 713 -26.84 11.42 3.44
N ASP A 714 -27.99 12.08 3.32
CA ASP A 714 -29.22 11.69 4.03
C ASP A 714 -29.76 10.36 3.51
N TRP A 715 -29.75 10.16 2.19
CA TRP A 715 -30.19 8.91 1.57
C TRP A 715 -29.37 7.71 2.06
N TYR A 716 -28.04 7.82 2.15
CA TYR A 716 -27.17 6.73 2.59
C TYR A 716 -27.57 6.17 3.96
N LEU A 717 -28.01 7.02 4.89
CA LEU A 717 -28.49 6.58 6.22
C LEU A 717 -29.77 5.73 6.14
N THR A 718 -30.60 5.93 5.12
CA THR A 718 -31.87 5.20 4.96
C THR A 718 -31.69 3.79 4.40
N ILE A 719 -30.60 3.55 3.67
CA ILE A 719 -30.30 2.28 2.98
C ILE A 719 -29.10 1.54 3.55
N LEU A 720 -28.45 2.08 4.59
CA LEU A 720 -27.30 1.48 5.24
C LEU A 720 -27.66 0.09 5.81
N GLN A 721 -26.78 -0.88 5.58
CA GLN A 721 -26.96 -2.28 5.97
C GLN A 721 -26.03 -2.64 7.15
N LYS A 722 -26.03 -3.91 7.56
CA LYS A 722 -25.22 -4.43 8.68
C LYS A 722 -23.73 -4.10 8.57
N TYR A 723 -23.15 -4.24 7.38
CA TYR A 723 -21.70 -4.14 7.12
C TYR A 723 -21.30 -2.98 6.22
N GLY A 724 -22.25 -2.19 5.73
CA GLY A 724 -21.93 -1.00 4.94
C GLY A 724 -23.08 -0.46 4.12
N LEU A 725 -22.73 0.47 3.25
CA LEU A 725 -23.59 1.08 2.23
C LEU A 725 -23.47 0.25 0.94
N PRO A 726 -24.53 -0.39 0.42
CA PRO A 726 -24.46 -1.10 -0.86
C PRO A 726 -24.19 -0.14 -2.01
N LEU A 727 -23.57 -0.64 -3.09
CA LEU A 727 -23.17 0.21 -4.23
C LEU A 727 -24.36 0.88 -4.89
N ASP A 728 -25.38 0.10 -5.21
CA ASP A 728 -26.59 0.56 -5.88
C ASP A 728 -27.76 -0.41 -5.66
N SER A 729 -28.91 -0.07 -6.22
CA SER A 729 -30.15 -0.84 -6.09
C SER A 729 -30.18 -2.24 -6.74
N ARG A 730 -29.17 -2.66 -7.50
CA ARG A 730 -29.13 -3.98 -8.18
C ARG A 730 -28.85 -5.11 -7.20
N HIS A 731 -27.99 -4.87 -6.20
CA HIS A 731 -27.46 -5.90 -5.31
C HIS A 731 -27.16 -5.36 -3.90
N LEU A 732 -26.94 -6.26 -2.94
CA LEU A 732 -26.60 -5.91 -1.56
C LEU A 732 -25.09 -6.01 -1.26
N TYR A 733 -24.24 -6.13 -2.28
CA TYR A 733 -22.80 -6.03 -2.09
C TYR A 733 -22.33 -4.57 -2.19
N THR A 734 -21.11 -4.34 -1.75
CA THR A 734 -20.49 -3.02 -1.77
C THR A 734 -19.01 -3.09 -2.13
N LYS A 735 -18.42 -1.94 -2.49
CA LYS A 735 -16.97 -1.73 -2.55
C LYS A 735 -16.50 -0.81 -1.43
N SER A 736 -15.57 -1.28 -0.60
CA SER A 736 -15.10 -0.53 0.57
C SER A 736 -14.46 0.80 0.18
N ASP A 737 -13.63 0.83 -0.85
CA ASP A 737 -13.02 2.03 -1.40
C ASP A 737 -14.05 3.08 -1.82
N TRP A 738 -15.10 2.70 -2.54
CA TRP A 738 -16.18 3.62 -2.93
C TRP A 738 -17.04 4.10 -1.78
N GLN A 739 -17.27 3.27 -0.76
CA GLN A 739 -17.93 3.72 0.47
C GLN A 739 -17.11 4.78 1.20
N PHE A 740 -15.79 4.62 1.27
CA PHE A 740 -14.92 5.63 1.86
C PHE A 740 -14.88 6.92 1.03
N ALA A 741 -14.89 6.83 -0.31
CA ALA A 741 -15.02 8.01 -1.16
C ALA A 741 -16.36 8.76 -0.91
N ALA A 742 -17.48 8.03 -0.84
CA ALA A 742 -18.78 8.61 -0.52
C ALA A 742 -18.84 9.20 0.91
N ALA A 743 -18.30 8.49 1.90
CA ALA A 743 -18.25 8.92 3.30
C ALA A 743 -17.35 10.16 3.50
N ALA A 744 -16.32 10.34 2.68
CA ALA A 744 -15.40 11.46 2.76
C ALA A 744 -16.11 12.80 2.56
N VAL A 745 -17.16 12.83 1.74
CA VAL A 745 -17.93 14.03 1.42
C VAL A 745 -19.33 14.05 2.02
N ALA A 746 -19.70 13.03 2.78
CA ALA A 746 -20.96 12.96 3.50
C ALA A 746 -20.92 13.76 4.82
N SER A 747 -22.08 13.93 5.45
CA SER A 747 -22.20 14.54 6.78
C SER A 747 -21.38 13.75 7.83
N PRO A 748 -20.95 14.39 8.94
CA PRO A 748 -20.22 13.69 10.01
C PRO A 748 -20.97 12.46 10.56
N GLN A 749 -22.30 12.53 10.64
CA GLN A 749 -23.14 11.42 11.11
C GLN A 749 -23.10 10.25 10.13
N THR A 750 -23.36 10.52 8.84
CA THR A 750 -23.34 9.48 7.80
C THR A 750 -21.96 8.85 7.65
N ARG A 751 -20.91 9.66 7.69
CA ARG A 751 -19.52 9.19 7.64
C ARG A 751 -19.21 8.22 8.78
N ARG A 752 -19.58 8.58 10.02
CA ARG A 752 -19.39 7.75 11.20
C ARG A 752 -20.11 6.41 11.07
N GLU A 753 -21.38 6.44 10.69
CA GLU A 753 -22.16 5.21 10.52
C GLU A 753 -21.51 4.30 9.47
N ILE A 754 -21.13 4.79 8.29
CA ILE A 754 -20.45 3.96 7.27
C ILE A 754 -19.17 3.34 7.83
N LEU A 755 -18.33 4.16 8.48
CA LEU A 755 -17.07 3.71 9.06
C LEU A 755 -17.28 2.62 10.12
N ASP A 756 -18.23 2.80 11.02
CA ASP A 756 -18.54 1.83 12.07
C ASP A 756 -19.08 0.50 11.50
N ARG A 757 -19.81 0.53 10.38
CA ARG A 757 -20.26 -0.69 9.69
C ARG A 757 -19.11 -1.45 9.02
N VAL A 758 -18.16 -0.75 8.40
CA VAL A 758 -16.97 -1.39 7.83
C VAL A 758 -16.08 -1.95 8.95
N ALA A 759 -15.91 -1.22 10.05
CA ALA A 759 -15.18 -1.71 11.23
C ALA A 759 -15.83 -2.98 11.81
N LYS A 760 -17.17 -3.00 11.86
CA LYS A 760 -17.93 -4.20 12.24
C LYS A 760 -17.69 -5.36 11.27
N TRP A 761 -17.64 -5.09 9.96
CA TRP A 761 -17.30 -6.11 8.96
C TRP A 761 -15.90 -6.69 9.21
N VAL A 762 -14.88 -5.84 9.43
CA VAL A 762 -13.50 -6.30 9.73
C VAL A 762 -13.46 -7.22 10.96
N ASN A 763 -14.28 -6.96 11.98
CA ASN A 763 -14.35 -7.78 13.20
C ASN A 763 -15.16 -9.08 13.04
N GLU A 764 -16.20 -9.09 12.22
CA GLU A 764 -17.17 -10.20 12.18
C GLU A 764 -17.12 -11.05 10.90
N THR A 765 -16.53 -10.56 9.82
CA THR A 765 -16.57 -11.23 8.51
C THR A 765 -15.98 -12.64 8.57
N VAL A 766 -16.55 -13.53 7.75
CA VAL A 766 -16.10 -14.91 7.56
C VAL A 766 -15.03 -15.05 6.46
N THR A 767 -14.70 -13.98 5.75
CA THR A 767 -13.65 -14.02 4.72
C THR A 767 -12.30 -14.25 5.38
N ASP A 768 -11.55 -15.24 4.90
CA ASP A 768 -10.22 -15.61 5.44
C ASP A 768 -9.10 -15.35 4.42
N LEU A 769 -9.16 -14.20 3.75
CA LEU A 769 -8.13 -13.71 2.83
C LEU A 769 -7.87 -12.22 3.05
N PRO A 770 -6.79 -11.65 2.47
CA PRO A 770 -6.46 -10.23 2.63
C PRO A 770 -7.65 -9.33 2.29
N PHE A 771 -7.72 -8.17 2.97
CA PHE A 771 -8.87 -7.27 3.02
C PHE A 771 -9.51 -7.10 1.62
N THR A 772 -10.72 -7.65 1.46
CA THR A 772 -11.49 -7.51 0.23
C THR A 772 -12.15 -6.13 0.15
N ASP A 773 -12.07 -5.53 -1.03
CA ASP A 773 -12.87 -4.37 -1.39
C ASP A 773 -14.33 -4.75 -1.63
N LEU A 774 -14.63 -5.92 -2.21
CA LEU A 774 -15.97 -6.32 -2.63
C LEU A 774 -16.60 -7.38 -1.70
N PHE A 775 -17.55 -6.96 -0.87
CA PHE A 775 -18.22 -7.84 0.08
C PHE A 775 -19.72 -7.61 0.19
N ASP A 776 -20.45 -8.63 0.67
CA ASP A 776 -21.87 -8.53 0.96
C ASP A 776 -22.11 -7.66 2.20
N THR A 777 -23.02 -6.69 2.10
CA THR A 777 -23.32 -5.78 3.22
C THR A 777 -24.20 -6.39 4.31
N GLU A 778 -24.70 -7.60 4.09
CA GLU A 778 -25.60 -8.35 4.96
C GLU A 778 -25.09 -9.76 5.24
N GLY A 779 -25.81 -10.51 6.08
CA GLY A 779 -25.47 -11.89 6.41
C GLY A 779 -24.14 -12.02 7.16
N GLU A 780 -23.21 -12.79 6.59
CA GLU A 780 -21.86 -13.07 7.15
C GLU A 780 -20.75 -12.21 6.53
N GLY A 781 -21.07 -11.31 5.60
CA GLY A 781 -20.07 -10.41 5.01
C GLY A 781 -19.10 -11.10 4.06
N GLY A 782 -19.54 -12.18 3.40
CA GLY A 782 -18.72 -12.93 2.45
C GLY A 782 -18.35 -12.15 1.19
N PHE A 783 -17.62 -12.79 0.29
CA PHE A 783 -17.23 -12.22 -1.00
C PHE A 783 -18.45 -11.84 -1.85
N GLY A 784 -18.56 -10.56 -2.19
CA GLY A 784 -19.68 -10.02 -2.96
C GLY A 784 -19.65 -10.46 -4.42
N ALA A 785 -20.81 -10.50 -5.06
CA ALA A 785 -20.99 -10.90 -6.47
C ALA A 785 -20.42 -12.29 -6.84
N GLY A 786 -20.07 -13.13 -5.85
CA GLY A 786 -19.34 -14.39 -6.07
C GLY A 786 -17.88 -14.20 -6.49
N ASN A 787 -17.37 -12.96 -6.50
CA ASN A 787 -16.02 -12.62 -6.90
C ASN A 787 -15.09 -12.60 -5.68
N ARG A 788 -14.04 -13.42 -5.72
CA ARG A 788 -13.07 -13.53 -4.62
C ARG A 788 -12.02 -12.43 -4.71
N PHE A 789 -12.42 -11.16 -4.70
CA PHE A 789 -11.50 -10.01 -4.75
C PHE A 789 -10.70 -9.89 -3.45
N THR A 790 -9.38 -10.02 -3.53
CA THR A 790 -8.49 -10.15 -2.36
C THR A 790 -7.20 -9.40 -2.62
N ALA A 791 -6.59 -8.81 -1.60
CA ALA A 791 -5.32 -8.09 -1.71
C ALA A 791 -5.26 -6.99 -2.81
N ARG A 792 -6.41 -6.48 -3.27
CA ARG A 792 -6.47 -5.47 -4.34
C ARG A 792 -5.90 -4.14 -3.85
N PRO A 793 -5.21 -3.37 -4.71
CA PRO A 793 -4.68 -2.05 -4.33
C PRO A 793 -5.76 -0.99 -4.16
N VAL A 794 -7.00 -1.23 -4.63
CA VAL A 794 -8.11 -0.27 -4.54
C VAL A 794 -8.43 0.15 -3.11
N VAL A 795 -8.06 -0.66 -2.10
CA VAL A 795 -8.17 -0.29 -0.67
C VAL A 795 -7.35 0.94 -0.28
N GLY A 796 -6.47 1.42 -1.17
CA GLY A 796 -5.91 2.78 -1.07
C GLY A 796 -6.98 3.87 -0.99
N GLY A 797 -8.21 3.58 -1.44
CA GLY A 797 -9.38 4.45 -1.30
C GLY A 797 -9.82 4.67 0.14
N HIS A 798 -9.41 3.81 1.09
CA HIS A 798 -9.62 4.05 2.51
C HIS A 798 -8.89 5.32 2.99
N PHE A 799 -7.87 5.80 2.27
CA PHE A 799 -7.18 7.06 2.56
C PHE A 799 -7.96 8.31 2.08
N ALA A 800 -9.18 8.15 1.53
CA ALA A 800 -9.97 9.25 1.00
C ALA A 800 -10.12 10.43 1.98
N PHE A 801 -10.34 10.16 3.28
CA PHE A 801 -10.49 11.23 4.29
C PHE A 801 -9.18 12.00 4.48
N LEU A 802 -8.06 11.28 4.49
CA LEU A 802 -6.73 11.85 4.72
C LEU A 802 -6.28 12.69 3.52
N ALA A 803 -6.48 12.17 2.30
CA ALA A 803 -6.19 12.89 1.08
C ALA A 803 -7.06 14.13 0.94
N LEU A 804 -8.37 14.04 1.23
CA LEU A 804 -9.27 15.19 1.18
C LEU A 804 -8.94 16.22 2.27
N GLY A 805 -8.62 15.79 3.49
CA GLY A 805 -8.26 16.70 4.58
C GLY A 805 -7.00 17.53 4.30
N ARG A 806 -6.08 17.02 3.46
CA ARG A 806 -4.89 17.77 3.01
C ARG A 806 -5.09 18.54 1.70
N ALA A 807 -6.16 18.25 0.96
CA ALA A 807 -6.46 18.95 -0.27
C ALA A 807 -6.77 20.44 -0.02
N CYS A 808 -6.66 21.24 -1.08
CA CYS A 808 -7.00 22.67 -1.05
C CYS A 808 -6.20 23.48 -0.02
N GLY A 809 -4.92 23.15 0.17
CA GLY A 809 -4.03 23.83 1.13
C GLY A 809 -4.33 23.50 2.59
N GLY A 810 -4.84 22.29 2.87
CA GLY A 810 -5.27 21.87 4.21
C GLY A 810 -6.65 22.40 4.64
N GLY A 811 -7.35 23.14 3.76
CA GLY A 811 -8.73 23.58 4.00
C GLY A 811 -9.78 22.48 3.77
N GLY A 812 -9.41 21.42 3.02
CA GLY A 812 -10.31 20.37 2.54
C GLY A 812 -11.17 19.69 3.59
N THR A 813 -10.77 19.71 4.87
CA THR A 813 -11.67 19.61 6.03
C THR A 813 -10.98 20.21 7.26
N GLY A 814 -10.96 21.54 7.38
CA GLY A 814 -10.52 22.20 8.62
C GLY A 814 -11.53 21.97 9.75
N GLU A 815 -11.22 21.06 10.69
CA GLU A 815 -11.88 20.74 11.98
C GLU A 815 -13.41 20.49 12.04
N GLY A 816 -14.23 21.07 11.15
CA GLY A 816 -15.69 21.07 11.21
C GLY A 816 -16.38 19.79 10.71
N LEU A 817 -15.68 18.98 9.90
CA LEU A 817 -16.09 17.62 9.52
C LEU A 817 -15.34 16.53 10.33
N THR A 818 -14.36 16.93 11.15
CA THR A 818 -13.48 16.04 11.93
C THR A 818 -13.74 16.12 13.44
N ARG A 819 -14.75 16.86 13.91
CA ARG A 819 -15.25 16.69 15.27
C ARG A 819 -16.05 15.39 15.37
N TRP A 820 -15.36 14.36 15.84
CA TRP A 820 -15.94 13.11 16.30
C TRP A 820 -16.62 13.26 17.66
#